data_AF-A0A8H6T3I7-F1
#
_entry.id   AF-A0A8H6T3I7-F1
#
_cell.length_a   1.000
_cell.length_b   1.000
_cell.length_c   1.000
_cell.angle_alpha   90.00
_cell.angle_beta   90.00
_cell.angle_gamma   90.00
#
_symmetry.space_group_name_H-M   'P 1'
#
loop_
_entity.id
_entity.type
_entity.pdbx_description
1 polymer ?
#
loop_
_entity_poly.entity_id
_entity_poly.type
_entity_poly.pdbx_seq_one_letter_code
_entity_poly.pdbx_strand_id
1 'polypeptide(L)'
;MRSAPSPALSLFLRPPLYCYYHVSQQAPRSALFGAGNIGRGFIAPLLVQSNYVVTFADVNKTTIDRINRERGCYDVHILDSTTDGPKTQEVNRCRGVLSTTDAIYDELADPKCKLITTAGLKRRREIGSGPVNVIACENAIGASSQLEQHVLKHLDADDKAYLAEFVGFANCSVDRIVPPFDPKTFDGHIESSLDVGVESFFEWAVDTSVLKPAQALEFPVEGMTVTDNLPSYNERKLFTLNCGHAITAYLGYLKGYSTIAESVADAEIVRHASFDETYHAKYIDTILRRFANEAVKDDVSRVGRQPLRKLGKQDRLVGPARLCLEAGIPIPNLAVGIAAALLYDNDDDEQSVEMRKAIDDNGLEAYLVQLTGFDKGGEACQQREWFRRTNSLSRIQQEVYPMSLKLKPRPFFQVLEECSAPETYDATTTTTTTTTTTQPMSTQPRAVHFGAGNIGRGFIAPLLVKSGYHVTFADVDKEVIDTIEHDHAYEVHILDSTQDGPSVQEVELVEGVLSNTDDIYDELVNPALKLVTTAVGPAILERIAPTIANGLKKRRELGAGTINIIACENAIGASAQLAQHVQKRLDGDDKMYVAQHVGFANCSVDRIVPPFDPKTFDGHVESSLDVGVESFFEWVVDSDALKPAKALEVPVGGMTLTSDLPAYNERKLFTLNCGHAITAYLGYLKGYSTIAESIADEDIVSVVRGALREESGRALCQRHQNFDEGQHAKYIDTILRRFANEAVKDDVARVGRQPLRKLGKQDRLIGPARLCLELDIPIPNLARGIAAALLYVNDEDEQSVEMRKGMEDKGLEMYVVELTDFEPGGEACRLVLDAYKGLEAAYVKA
;
A
#
# COMPACT_ATOMS: atom_id res chain seq x y z
N MET A 1 29.21 54.06 53.96
CA MET A 1 30.10 53.16 53.19
C MET A 1 29.29 51.95 52.71
N ARG A 2 29.93 50.97 52.06
CA ARG A 2 29.32 49.87 51.26
C ARG A 2 28.38 48.91 52.01
N SER A 3 27.69 48.12 51.17
CA SER A 3 27.14 46.76 51.36
C SER A 3 25.71 46.65 51.92
N ALA A 4 25.00 45.64 51.41
CA ALA A 4 23.56 45.44 51.54
C ALA A 4 23.24 44.12 52.27
N PRO A 5 22.06 44.01 52.91
CA PRO A 5 21.48 42.75 53.36
C PRO A 5 20.40 42.22 52.39
N SER A 6 20.14 40.91 52.47
CA SER A 6 19.19 40.15 51.65
C SER A 6 17.72 40.64 51.70
N PRO A 7 16.97 40.63 50.58
CA PRO A 7 15.53 40.90 50.55
C PRO A 7 14.69 39.69 51.00
N ALA A 8 14.88 39.26 52.24
CA ALA A 8 14.10 38.19 52.86
C ALA A 8 12.72 38.69 53.34
N LEU A 9 11.90 39.26 52.45
CA LEU A 9 10.44 39.38 52.62
C LEU A 9 9.74 39.81 51.31
N SER A 10 9.00 38.91 50.65
CA SER A 10 7.84 39.31 49.85
C SER A 10 6.79 38.20 49.73
N LEU A 11 5.52 38.59 49.85
CA LEU A 11 4.33 37.90 49.35
C LEU A 11 4.08 36.44 49.80
N PHE A 12 3.73 36.30 51.08
CA PHE A 12 2.80 35.25 51.53
C PHE A 12 1.36 35.60 51.08
N LEU A 13 1.11 35.62 49.78
CA LEU A 13 -0.22 35.66 49.14
C LEU A 13 -0.15 34.97 47.77
N ARG A 14 -0.26 33.63 47.75
CA ARG A 14 -0.42 32.86 46.51
C ARG A 14 -1.90 32.51 46.30
N PRO A 15 -2.56 33.02 45.26
CA PRO A 15 -3.86 32.49 44.82
C PRO A 15 -3.69 31.05 44.26
N PRO A 16 -4.70 30.18 44.39
CA PRO A 16 -4.70 28.87 43.75
C PRO A 16 -5.08 28.95 42.24
N LEU A 17 -5.10 27.78 41.57
CA LEU A 17 -5.79 27.51 40.27
C LEU A 17 -5.17 28.01 38.93
N TYR A 18 -3.88 28.33 38.84
CA TYR A 18 -3.32 28.95 37.61
C TYR A 18 -2.85 28.05 36.45
N CYS A 19 -2.65 26.74 36.62
CA CYS A 19 -2.07 25.89 35.53
C CYS A 19 -3.11 25.29 34.55
N TYR A 20 -4.40 25.28 34.88
CA TYR A 20 -5.45 24.68 34.04
C TYR A 20 -6.38 25.72 33.38
N TYR A 21 -6.30 27.00 33.79
CA TYR A 21 -7.26 28.05 33.43
C TYR A 21 -6.81 28.98 32.27
N HIS A 22 -5.62 28.76 31.70
CA HIS A 22 -5.17 29.43 30.47
C HIS A 22 -5.12 28.49 29.24
N VAL A 23 -5.80 27.35 29.32
CA VAL A 23 -6.25 26.65 28.11
C VAL A 23 -7.43 27.43 27.52
N SER A 24 -7.44 27.69 26.21
CA SER A 24 -8.60 28.28 25.54
C SER A 24 -9.82 27.36 25.69
N GLN A 25 -11.02 27.92 25.88
CA GLN A 25 -12.26 27.14 25.86
C GLN A 25 -12.50 26.40 24.52
N GLN A 26 -11.71 26.71 23.48
CA GLN A 26 -11.74 26.06 22.17
C GLN A 26 -10.78 24.87 22.00
N ALA A 27 -9.91 24.58 22.98
CA ALA A 27 -8.95 23.48 22.83
C ALA A 27 -9.64 22.10 22.81
N PRO A 28 -9.19 21.16 21.94
CA PRO A 28 -9.71 19.79 21.92
C PRO A 28 -9.27 19.00 23.15
N ARG A 29 -9.96 17.90 23.44
CA ARG A 29 -9.74 17.07 24.62
C ARG A 29 -9.51 15.61 24.23
N SER A 30 -8.83 14.87 25.09
CA SER A 30 -8.53 13.46 24.88
C SER A 30 -8.60 12.73 26.22
N ALA A 31 -9.09 11.50 26.19
CA ALA A 31 -8.92 10.57 27.30
C ALA A 31 -7.88 9.54 26.88
N LEU A 32 -6.88 9.27 27.70
CA LEU A 32 -5.85 8.29 27.40
C LEU A 32 -5.88 7.19 28.45
N PHE A 33 -6.44 6.05 28.08
CA PHE A 33 -6.51 4.88 28.94
C PHE A 33 -5.14 4.19 28.97
N GLY A 34 -4.57 4.08 30.17
CA GLY A 34 -3.18 3.67 30.38
C GLY A 34 -2.23 4.86 30.51
N ALA A 35 -1.91 5.22 31.75
CA ALA A 35 -0.83 6.12 32.12
C ALA A 35 0.54 5.40 32.18
N GLY A 36 0.68 4.27 31.47
CA GLY A 36 1.94 3.53 31.29
C GLY A 36 2.91 4.24 30.35
N ASN A 37 4.11 3.66 30.17
CA ASN A 37 5.20 4.38 29.50
C ASN A 37 4.90 4.73 28.03
N ILE A 38 4.19 3.89 27.25
CA ILE A 38 3.76 4.24 25.89
C ILE A 38 2.78 5.42 25.90
N GLY A 39 1.81 5.42 26.82
CA GLY A 39 0.86 6.52 26.97
C GLY A 39 1.56 7.85 27.30
N ARG A 40 2.49 7.83 28.25
CA ARG A 40 3.24 9.02 28.67
C ARG A 40 4.35 9.46 27.70
N GLY A 41 5.01 8.52 27.03
CA GLY A 41 6.19 8.78 26.18
C GLY A 41 5.93 8.85 24.69
N PHE A 42 4.73 8.48 24.22
CA PHE A 42 4.40 8.52 22.80
C PHE A 42 3.09 9.25 22.51
N ILE A 43 1.97 8.77 23.07
CA ILE A 43 0.64 9.25 22.65
C ILE A 43 0.30 10.62 23.27
N ALA A 44 0.47 10.81 24.58
CA ALA A 44 0.21 12.10 25.23
C ALA A 44 1.12 13.26 24.73
N PRO A 45 2.44 13.07 24.49
CA PRO A 45 3.30 14.11 23.94
C PRO A 45 2.80 14.67 22.61
N LEU A 46 2.45 13.81 21.65
CA LEU A 46 1.94 14.23 20.34
C LEU A 46 0.59 14.95 20.47
N LEU A 47 -0.30 14.46 21.34
CA LEU A 47 -1.58 15.13 21.63
C LEU A 47 -1.36 16.54 22.23
N VAL A 48 -0.46 16.68 23.20
CA VAL A 48 -0.15 17.97 23.86
C VAL A 48 0.50 18.97 22.90
N GLN A 49 1.43 18.50 22.04
CA GLN A 49 1.99 19.29 20.93
C GLN A 49 0.88 19.75 19.97
N SER A 50 -0.04 18.84 19.63
CA SER A 50 -1.27 19.10 18.85
C SER A 50 -2.35 19.91 19.61
N ASN A 51 -1.96 20.61 20.68
CA ASN A 51 -2.79 21.50 21.48
C ASN A 51 -4.00 20.85 22.20
N TYR A 52 -3.99 19.54 22.41
CA TYR A 52 -5.01 18.85 23.22
C TYR A 52 -4.78 19.05 24.73
N VAL A 53 -5.87 18.92 25.48
CA VAL A 53 -5.85 18.57 26.90
C VAL A 53 -5.95 17.05 27.03
N VAL A 54 -5.08 16.44 27.84
CA VAL A 54 -5.03 14.97 28.02
C VAL A 54 -5.51 14.58 29.42
N THR A 55 -6.60 13.83 29.52
CA THR A 55 -7.01 13.18 30.76
C THR A 55 -6.57 11.71 30.74
N PHE A 56 -5.51 11.39 31.47
CA PHE A 56 -5.11 10.00 31.72
C PHE A 56 -6.15 9.28 32.57
N ALA A 57 -6.54 8.08 32.14
CA ALA A 57 -7.42 7.18 32.87
C ALA A 57 -6.66 5.87 33.18
N ASP A 58 -6.46 5.56 34.46
CA ASP A 58 -5.71 4.36 34.88
C ASP A 58 -6.34 3.71 36.11
N VAL A 59 -6.00 2.45 36.39
CA VAL A 59 -6.32 1.74 37.64
C VAL A 59 -5.27 2.04 38.72
N ASN A 60 -4.05 2.40 38.33
CA ASN A 60 -2.94 2.72 39.20
C ASN A 60 -3.12 4.11 39.83
N LYS A 61 -3.79 4.12 40.99
CA LYS A 61 -4.00 5.30 41.81
C LYS A 61 -2.70 6.07 42.12
N THR A 62 -1.58 5.38 42.33
CA THR A 62 -0.30 6.04 42.66
C THR A 62 0.17 6.95 41.51
N THR A 63 0.04 6.49 40.27
CA THR A 63 0.35 7.28 39.06
C THR A 63 -0.63 8.43 38.90
N ILE A 64 -1.94 8.19 39.02
CA ILE A 64 -2.99 9.21 38.88
C ILE A 64 -2.87 10.31 39.96
N ASP A 65 -2.69 9.94 41.22
CA ASP A 65 -2.45 10.88 42.33
C ASP A 65 -1.14 11.66 42.12
N ARG A 66 -0.13 11.08 41.44
CA ARG A 66 1.13 11.79 41.12
C ARG A 66 0.95 12.79 39.98
N ILE A 67 0.34 12.40 38.85
CA ILE A 67 -0.01 13.30 37.74
C ILE A 67 -0.76 14.52 38.26
N ASN A 68 -1.75 14.34 39.14
CA ASN A 68 -2.52 15.44 39.70
C ASN A 68 -1.73 16.32 40.70
N ARG A 69 -0.80 15.75 41.48
CA ARG A 69 0.08 16.53 42.38
C ARG A 69 1.10 17.38 41.62
N GLU A 70 1.63 16.83 40.53
CA GLU A 70 2.56 17.49 39.60
C GLU A 70 1.84 18.29 38.51
N ARG A 71 0.52 18.50 38.69
CA ARG A 71 -0.34 19.40 37.88
C ARG A 71 -0.44 19.02 36.40
N GLY A 72 -0.13 17.78 36.06
CA GLY A 72 -0.07 17.31 34.68
C GLY A 72 1.16 17.77 33.90
N CYS A 73 2.24 18.12 34.60
CA CYS A 73 3.58 18.31 34.04
C CYS A 73 4.44 17.07 34.32
N TYR A 74 5.19 16.61 33.33
CA TYR A 74 6.28 15.62 33.43
C TYR A 74 7.16 15.67 32.17
N ASP A 75 8.32 15.03 32.20
CA ASP A 75 9.31 15.15 31.13
C ASP A 75 9.53 13.86 30.32
N VAL A 76 9.79 14.04 29.02
CA VAL A 76 10.08 12.97 28.06
C VAL A 76 11.51 13.13 27.58
N HIS A 77 12.38 12.22 28.00
CA HIS A 77 13.81 12.28 27.68
C HIS A 77 14.10 11.44 26.45
N ILE A 78 14.57 12.07 25.39
CA ILE A 78 14.94 11.43 24.14
C ILE A 78 16.36 10.86 24.29
N LEU A 79 16.44 9.53 24.30
CA LEU A 79 17.62 8.72 24.48
C LEU A 79 18.29 8.48 23.11
N ASP A 80 19.20 9.37 22.74
CA ASP A 80 19.92 9.30 21.46
C ASP A 80 21.43 9.41 21.69
N SER A 81 22.18 8.39 21.27
CA SER A 81 23.64 8.34 21.41
C SER A 81 24.38 9.17 20.35
N THR A 82 23.68 9.80 19.40
CA THR A 82 24.27 10.50 18.25
C THR A 82 24.21 12.03 18.34
N THR A 83 23.65 12.60 19.41
CA THR A 83 23.45 14.05 19.55
C THR A 83 24.23 14.66 20.73
N ASP A 84 24.65 15.92 20.59
CA ASP A 84 25.30 16.71 21.66
C ASP A 84 24.35 16.98 22.84
N GLY A 85 24.28 16.00 23.75
CA GLY A 85 23.53 16.07 25.00
C GLY A 85 22.09 15.55 24.92
N PRO A 86 21.48 15.29 26.09
CA PRO A 86 20.11 14.78 26.18
C PRO A 86 19.09 15.83 25.76
N LYS A 87 18.10 15.43 24.95
CA LYS A 87 16.96 16.28 24.58
C LYS A 87 15.76 15.92 25.46
N THR A 88 15.25 16.89 26.21
CA THR A 88 14.06 16.72 27.04
C THR A 88 12.89 17.50 26.44
N GLN A 89 11.70 16.89 26.40
CA GLN A 89 10.43 17.49 26.02
C GLN A 89 9.52 17.57 27.25
N GLU A 90 9.21 18.78 27.71
CA GLU A 90 8.19 19.02 28.73
C GLU A 90 6.81 18.64 28.16
N VAL A 91 6.06 17.79 28.86
CA VAL A 91 4.65 17.51 28.59
C VAL A 91 3.82 18.15 29.70
N ASN A 92 3.00 19.14 29.33
CA ASN A 92 2.05 19.80 30.23
C ASN A 92 0.59 19.57 29.79
N ARG A 93 -0.38 20.28 30.41
CA ARG A 93 -1.83 20.19 30.10
C ARG A 93 -2.46 18.81 30.30
N CYS A 94 -1.81 17.92 31.05
CA CYS A 94 -2.39 16.64 31.43
C CYS A 94 -3.26 16.78 32.71
N ARG A 95 -4.08 15.75 32.98
CA ARG A 95 -4.59 15.43 34.32
C ARG A 95 -4.81 13.93 34.46
N GLY A 96 -5.01 13.45 35.68
CA GLY A 96 -5.31 12.04 35.94
C GLY A 96 -6.71 11.84 36.54
N VAL A 97 -7.40 10.79 36.13
CA VAL A 97 -8.60 10.26 36.81
C VAL A 97 -8.48 8.75 36.98
N LEU A 98 -9.17 8.20 37.98
CA LEU A 98 -9.28 6.75 38.13
C LEU A 98 -10.29 6.22 37.12
N SER A 99 -9.87 5.24 36.32
CA SER A 99 -10.72 4.50 35.38
C SER A 99 -11.87 3.73 36.06
N THR A 100 -11.80 3.57 37.38
CA THR A 100 -12.77 2.86 38.24
C THR A 100 -13.74 3.79 38.98
N THR A 101 -13.79 5.08 38.66
CA THR A 101 -14.70 6.06 39.31
C THR A 101 -15.52 6.82 38.28
N ASP A 102 -16.77 7.14 38.61
CA ASP A 102 -17.75 7.76 37.70
C ASP A 102 -17.28 9.07 37.04
N ALA A 103 -16.29 9.75 37.65
CA ALA A 103 -15.63 10.94 37.11
C ALA A 103 -14.96 10.72 35.74
N ILE A 104 -14.69 9.48 35.33
CA ILE A 104 -14.27 9.19 33.94
C ILE A 104 -15.44 9.34 32.96
N TYR A 105 -16.67 9.00 33.35
CA TYR A 105 -17.83 9.05 32.44
C TYR A 105 -18.16 10.49 32.04
N ASP A 106 -18.07 11.45 32.96
CA ASP A 106 -18.25 12.88 32.64
C ASP A 106 -17.14 13.42 31.71
N GLU A 107 -15.92 12.88 31.77
CA GLU A 107 -14.86 13.26 30.81
C GLU A 107 -15.10 12.67 29.42
N LEU A 108 -15.53 11.41 29.33
CA LEU A 108 -15.88 10.77 28.05
C LEU A 108 -17.17 11.35 27.45
N ALA A 109 -18.02 11.94 28.29
CA ALA A 109 -19.23 12.64 27.86
C ALA A 109 -18.92 13.98 27.18
N ASP A 110 -17.85 14.70 27.55
CA ASP A 110 -17.49 15.99 26.93
C ASP A 110 -17.40 15.84 25.39
N PRO A 111 -18.19 16.62 24.61
CA PRO A 111 -18.18 16.54 23.16
C PRO A 111 -16.78 16.58 22.53
N LYS A 112 -15.84 17.32 23.13
CA LYS A 112 -14.47 17.51 22.64
C LYS A 112 -13.52 16.36 22.96
N CYS A 113 -13.94 15.37 23.75
CA CYS A 113 -13.08 14.30 24.26
C CYS A 113 -13.01 13.10 23.31
N LYS A 114 -11.78 12.63 23.03
CA LYS A 114 -11.49 11.49 22.13
C LYS A 114 -11.01 10.22 22.85
N LEU A 115 -11.92 9.48 23.50
CA LEU A 115 -11.90 8.02 23.73
C LEU A 115 -13.23 7.57 24.38
N ILE A 116 -13.42 6.27 24.65
CA ILE A 116 -14.69 5.80 25.25
C ILE A 116 -14.66 4.50 26.06
N THR A 117 -15.72 4.30 26.85
CA THR A 117 -16.14 3.05 27.50
C THR A 117 -17.65 2.86 27.30
N THR A 118 -18.21 1.67 27.55
CA THR A 118 -19.66 1.40 27.42
C THR A 118 -20.54 2.37 28.22
N ALA A 119 -20.11 2.77 29.43
CA ALA A 119 -20.83 3.76 30.22
C ALA A 119 -20.67 5.19 29.66
N GLY A 120 -19.46 5.53 29.16
CA GLY A 120 -19.21 6.78 28.44
C GLY A 120 -20.05 6.92 27.16
N LEU A 121 -20.27 5.83 26.42
CA LEU A 121 -21.14 5.78 25.23
C LEU A 121 -22.58 6.16 25.57
N LYS A 122 -23.17 5.46 26.54
CA LYS A 122 -24.53 5.74 27.04
C LYS A 122 -24.64 7.20 27.51
N ARG A 123 -23.64 7.69 28.24
CA ARG A 123 -23.59 9.08 28.72
C ARG A 123 -23.47 10.12 27.59
N ARG A 124 -22.69 9.86 26.53
CA ARG A 124 -22.63 10.73 25.33
C ARG A 124 -23.98 10.77 24.60
N ARG A 125 -24.63 9.61 24.41
CA ARG A 125 -25.96 9.50 23.82
C ARG A 125 -27.00 10.32 24.61
N GLU A 126 -27.03 10.15 25.93
CA GLU A 126 -27.95 10.85 26.85
C GLU A 126 -27.91 12.38 26.74
N ILE A 127 -26.74 12.96 26.41
CA ILE A 127 -26.55 14.42 26.34
C ILE A 127 -26.38 14.96 24.90
N GLY A 128 -26.49 14.11 23.89
CA GLY A 128 -26.36 14.52 22.48
C GLY A 128 -24.94 14.96 22.09
N SER A 129 -23.89 14.35 22.66
CA SER A 129 -22.52 14.68 22.29
C SER A 129 -22.18 14.22 20.86
N GLY A 130 -21.43 15.05 20.14
CA GLY A 130 -21.05 14.81 18.74
C GLY A 130 -20.01 13.70 18.52
N PRO A 131 -19.47 13.59 17.28
CA PRO A 131 -18.58 12.50 16.88
C PRO A 131 -17.35 12.28 17.78
N VAL A 132 -16.88 11.05 17.82
CA VAL A 132 -15.72 10.64 18.62
C VAL A 132 -14.97 9.47 17.97
N ASN A 133 -13.66 9.43 18.11
CA ASN A 133 -12.83 8.34 17.60
C ASN A 133 -12.09 7.63 18.74
N VAL A 134 -11.98 6.30 18.61
CA VAL A 134 -11.37 5.39 19.56
C VAL A 134 -10.27 4.64 18.83
N ILE A 135 -9.02 4.83 19.28
CA ILE A 135 -7.83 4.26 18.67
C ILE A 135 -7.08 3.47 19.75
N ALA A 136 -7.04 2.15 19.61
CA ALA A 136 -6.32 1.27 20.53
C ALA A 136 -4.83 1.20 20.14
N CYS A 137 -4.04 2.14 20.66
CA CYS A 137 -2.59 2.29 20.39
C CYS A 137 -1.73 1.18 21.05
N GLU A 138 -1.95 -0.07 20.66
CA GLU A 138 -1.37 -1.26 21.27
C GLU A 138 -0.60 -2.16 20.28
N ASN A 139 0.30 -3.01 20.79
CA ASN A 139 1.08 -3.93 19.95
C ASN A 139 0.32 -5.26 19.69
N ALA A 140 -0.87 -5.13 19.10
CA ALA A 140 -1.80 -6.20 18.72
C ALA A 140 -2.60 -5.83 17.45
N ILE A 141 -2.78 -6.78 16.53
CA ILE A 141 -3.45 -6.56 15.24
C ILE A 141 -4.98 -6.40 15.45
N GLY A 142 -5.58 -5.38 14.86
CA GLY A 142 -7.04 -5.17 14.90
C GLY A 142 -7.59 -4.77 16.27
N ALA A 143 -6.77 -4.18 17.15
CA ALA A 143 -7.12 -3.93 18.55
C ALA A 143 -8.37 -3.05 18.73
N SER A 144 -8.61 -2.09 17.84
CA SER A 144 -9.78 -1.20 17.90
C SER A 144 -11.07 -1.94 17.52
N SER A 145 -11.03 -2.77 16.48
CA SER A 145 -12.17 -3.63 16.10
C SER A 145 -12.45 -4.73 17.14
N GLN A 146 -11.43 -5.25 17.83
CA GLN A 146 -11.63 -6.16 18.97
C GLN A 146 -12.33 -5.46 20.14
N LEU A 147 -11.96 -4.20 20.43
CA LEU A 147 -12.62 -3.38 21.45
C LEU A 147 -14.07 -3.05 21.07
N GLU A 148 -14.33 -2.70 19.80
CA GLU A 148 -15.67 -2.49 19.26
C GLU A 148 -16.57 -3.72 19.46
N GLN A 149 -16.10 -4.90 19.05
CA GLN A 149 -16.82 -6.17 19.24
C GLN A 149 -17.06 -6.52 20.72
N HIS A 150 -16.24 -5.99 21.65
CA HIS A 150 -16.50 -6.13 23.08
C HIS A 150 -17.57 -5.14 23.55
N VAL A 151 -17.45 -3.87 23.17
CA VAL A 151 -18.39 -2.78 23.48
C VAL A 151 -19.81 -3.13 22.99
N LEU A 152 -19.97 -3.57 21.74
CA LEU A 152 -21.26 -3.89 21.12
C LEU A 152 -22.07 -4.99 21.86
N LYS A 153 -21.43 -5.81 22.70
CA LYS A 153 -22.09 -6.84 23.52
C LYS A 153 -22.84 -6.26 24.73
N HIS A 154 -22.58 -5.01 25.10
CA HIS A 154 -23.13 -4.35 26.29
C HIS A 154 -24.04 -3.13 25.97
N LEU A 155 -24.37 -2.96 24.69
CA LEU A 155 -25.20 -1.87 24.17
C LEU A 155 -26.59 -2.35 23.74
N ASP A 156 -27.60 -1.51 24.01
CA ASP A 156 -28.96 -1.68 23.49
C ASP A 156 -29.05 -1.31 21.99
N ALA A 157 -30.25 -1.36 21.39
CA ALA A 157 -30.42 -1.09 19.96
C ALA A 157 -30.14 0.39 19.62
N ASP A 158 -30.65 1.31 20.45
CA ASP A 158 -30.52 2.74 20.25
C ASP A 158 -29.08 3.21 20.52
N ASP A 159 -28.36 2.54 21.44
CA ASP A 159 -26.93 2.72 21.69
C ASP A 159 -26.10 2.34 20.46
N LYS A 160 -26.48 1.26 19.77
CA LYS A 160 -25.79 0.77 18.57
C LYS A 160 -26.01 1.67 17.38
N ALA A 161 -27.21 2.23 17.22
CA ALA A 161 -27.48 3.27 16.23
C ALA A 161 -26.59 4.51 16.48
N TYR A 162 -26.57 5.02 17.73
CA TYR A 162 -25.69 6.13 18.11
C TYR A 162 -24.20 5.83 17.88
N LEU A 163 -23.73 4.61 18.19
CA LEU A 163 -22.35 4.19 17.94
C LEU A 163 -22.06 4.19 16.42
N ALA A 164 -22.89 3.53 15.61
CA ALA A 164 -22.69 3.43 14.17
C ALA A 164 -22.72 4.79 13.45
N GLU A 165 -23.46 5.78 13.98
CA GLU A 165 -23.48 7.15 13.46
C GLU A 165 -22.24 7.95 13.90
N PHE A 166 -21.98 8.04 15.22
CA PHE A 166 -21.06 9.02 15.81
C PHE A 166 -19.69 8.49 16.26
N VAL A 167 -19.45 7.17 16.29
CA VAL A 167 -18.24 6.59 16.92
C VAL A 167 -17.40 5.81 15.90
N GLY A 168 -16.11 6.18 15.77
CA GLY A 168 -15.17 5.49 14.89
C GLY A 168 -14.15 4.65 15.66
N PHE A 169 -14.02 3.36 15.32
CA PHE A 169 -13.07 2.42 15.94
C PHE A 169 -11.84 2.15 15.05
N ALA A 170 -11.10 3.22 14.73
CA ALA A 170 -9.95 3.18 13.84
C ALA A 170 -8.79 2.32 14.39
N ASN A 171 -8.38 1.31 13.64
CA ASN A 171 -7.18 0.52 13.92
C ASN A 171 -5.91 1.35 13.65
N CYS A 172 -4.78 0.97 14.26
CA CYS A 172 -3.52 1.66 14.06
C CYS A 172 -2.30 0.73 14.17
N SER A 173 -1.16 1.20 13.65
CA SER A 173 0.18 0.70 13.94
C SER A 173 0.93 1.78 14.69
N VAL A 174 1.56 1.40 15.81
CA VAL A 174 2.36 2.30 16.66
C VAL A 174 3.76 1.72 16.86
N ASP A 175 4.79 2.41 16.37
CA ASP A 175 6.20 2.07 16.54
C ASP A 175 6.91 3.16 17.36
N ARG A 176 7.33 2.83 18.58
CA ARG A 176 8.32 3.56 19.39
C ARG A 176 8.86 2.64 20.48
N ILE A 177 10.17 2.54 20.62
CA ILE A 177 10.83 1.87 21.74
C ILE A 177 10.79 2.80 22.96
N VAL A 178 10.07 2.35 23.98
CA VAL A 178 9.89 3.04 25.25
C VAL A 178 10.19 2.05 26.39
N PRO A 179 11.44 1.98 26.88
CA PRO A 179 11.84 1.06 27.93
C PRO A 179 11.28 1.47 29.32
N PRO A 180 11.52 0.66 30.37
CA PRO A 180 11.58 1.17 31.73
C PRO A 180 12.63 2.28 31.84
N PHE A 181 12.37 3.30 32.67
CA PHE A 181 13.28 4.45 32.87
C PHE A 181 13.43 4.73 34.36
N ASP A 182 14.68 4.85 34.85
CA ASP A 182 14.99 5.40 36.17
C ASP A 182 15.77 6.71 35.96
N PRO A 183 15.15 7.89 36.19
CA PRO A 183 15.78 9.20 36.00
C PRO A 183 17.14 9.33 36.72
N LYS A 184 17.29 8.67 37.87
CA LYS A 184 18.55 8.64 38.65
C LYS A 184 19.77 8.12 37.86
N THR A 185 19.53 7.41 36.77
CA THR A 185 20.58 6.81 35.93
C THR A 185 20.94 7.66 34.69
N PHE A 186 20.27 8.80 34.51
CA PHE A 186 20.40 9.67 33.33
C PHE A 186 21.26 10.91 33.61
N ASP A 187 20.93 11.68 34.66
CA ASP A 187 21.68 12.90 35.05
C ASP A 187 22.05 12.96 36.56
N GLY A 188 21.45 12.08 37.38
CA GLY A 188 21.64 12.03 38.84
C GLY A 188 20.68 12.92 39.64
N HIS A 189 19.75 13.62 38.98
CA HIS A 189 18.65 14.34 39.62
C HIS A 189 17.36 13.49 39.61
N ILE A 190 16.40 13.87 40.45
CA ILE A 190 15.06 13.26 40.48
C ILE A 190 14.07 14.40 40.29
N GLU A 191 13.63 14.59 39.05
CA GLU A 191 12.64 15.63 38.72
C GLU A 191 11.23 15.06 38.93
N SER A 192 10.86 13.94 38.29
CA SER A 192 9.70 13.12 38.66
C SER A 192 9.95 11.59 38.57
N SER A 193 8.93 10.79 38.90
CA SER A 193 8.81 9.39 38.47
C SER A 193 7.64 9.18 37.50
N LEU A 194 7.12 10.28 36.95
CA LEU A 194 6.27 10.26 35.76
C LEU A 194 7.12 10.27 34.49
N ASP A 195 8.36 10.75 34.57
CA ASP A 195 9.23 10.92 33.41
C ASP A 195 9.51 9.60 32.69
N VAL A 196 9.84 9.69 31.40
CA VAL A 196 10.02 8.53 30.52
C VAL A 196 11.17 8.74 29.55
N GLY A 197 12.05 7.75 29.47
CA GLY A 197 13.03 7.62 28.41
C GLY A 197 12.39 7.02 27.16
N VAL A 198 12.67 7.60 25.99
CA VAL A 198 12.14 7.20 24.69
C VAL A 198 13.25 7.28 23.64
N GLU A 199 13.20 6.46 22.58
CA GLU A 199 14.07 6.70 21.42
C GLU A 199 13.61 7.93 20.61
N SER A 200 14.48 8.45 19.74
CA SER A 200 14.18 9.57 18.84
C SER A 200 13.21 9.22 17.70
N PHE A 201 13.24 7.98 17.18
CA PHE A 201 12.30 7.50 16.17
C PHE A 201 10.88 7.34 16.72
N PHE A 202 9.87 7.59 15.88
CA PHE A 202 8.51 7.10 16.11
C PHE A 202 7.71 7.01 14.80
N GLU A 203 6.67 6.18 14.76
CA GLU A 203 5.66 6.15 13.70
C GLU A 203 4.29 5.77 14.28
N TRP A 204 3.25 6.53 13.93
CA TRP A 204 1.86 6.21 14.28
C TRP A 204 1.01 6.29 13.01
N ALA A 205 0.61 5.14 12.45
CA ALA A 205 -0.24 5.06 11.27
C ALA A 205 -1.66 4.62 11.66
N VAL A 206 -2.70 5.29 11.15
CA VAL A 206 -4.10 5.08 11.52
C VAL A 206 -4.97 4.83 10.30
N ASP A 207 -5.79 3.79 10.35
CA ASP A 207 -6.83 3.48 9.36
C ASP A 207 -7.96 4.51 9.45
N THR A 208 -8.29 5.14 8.31
CA THR A 208 -9.25 6.24 8.27
C THR A 208 -10.60 5.89 7.66
N SER A 209 -10.78 4.66 7.19
CA SER A 209 -12.04 4.18 6.60
C SER A 209 -13.24 4.24 7.57
N VAL A 210 -12.97 4.19 8.88
CA VAL A 210 -13.97 4.14 9.95
C VAL A 210 -13.98 5.38 10.88
N LEU A 211 -13.29 6.47 10.52
CA LEU A 211 -13.30 7.69 11.36
C LEU A 211 -14.62 8.48 11.27
N LYS A 212 -14.95 9.17 12.37
CA LYS A 212 -16.15 10.00 12.55
C LYS A 212 -15.79 11.43 12.97
N PRO A 213 -16.26 12.48 12.28
CA PRO A 213 -16.90 12.43 10.97
C PRO A 213 -15.96 11.82 9.92
N ALA A 214 -16.52 11.32 8.82
CA ALA A 214 -15.73 10.85 7.70
C ALA A 214 -14.92 12.00 7.07
N GLN A 215 -13.90 11.65 6.28
CA GLN A 215 -13.05 12.55 5.48
C GLN A 215 -12.05 13.46 6.24
N ALA A 216 -12.27 13.82 7.52
CA ALA A 216 -11.23 14.51 8.31
C ALA A 216 -11.41 14.40 9.83
N LEU A 217 -10.29 14.37 10.58
CA LEU A 217 -10.30 14.76 11.98
C LEU A 217 -10.38 16.29 12.09
N GLU A 218 -11.47 16.81 12.69
CA GLU A 218 -11.67 18.24 13.03
C GLU A 218 -10.45 18.89 13.72
N PHE A 219 -9.73 18.07 14.50
CA PHE A 219 -8.44 18.40 15.10
C PHE A 219 -7.46 17.28 14.71
N PRO A 220 -6.52 17.50 13.78
CA PRO A 220 -5.48 16.52 13.46
C PRO A 220 -4.53 16.34 14.66
N VAL A 221 -3.65 15.34 14.57
CA VAL A 221 -2.57 15.10 15.54
C VAL A 221 -1.25 15.08 14.77
N GLU A 222 -0.35 15.99 15.11
CA GLU A 222 0.99 16.06 14.54
C GLU A 222 1.76 14.77 14.85
N GLY A 223 2.49 14.24 13.87
CA GLY A 223 3.14 12.93 13.97
C GLY A 223 2.22 11.71 13.77
N MET A 224 0.90 11.88 13.68
CA MET A 224 -0.04 10.82 13.33
C MET A 224 -0.29 10.77 11.82
N THR A 225 0.16 9.70 11.18
CA THR A 225 -0.04 9.42 9.75
C THR A 225 -1.41 8.78 9.50
N VAL A 226 -2.10 9.28 8.49
CA VAL A 226 -3.36 8.74 7.95
C VAL A 226 -3.04 7.77 6.82
N THR A 227 -3.67 6.59 6.79
CA THR A 227 -3.49 5.60 5.71
C THR A 227 -4.76 4.80 5.44
N ASP A 228 -4.89 4.32 4.20
CA ASP A 228 -5.81 3.31 3.71
C ASP A 228 -5.16 1.89 3.71
N ASN A 229 -3.83 1.83 3.60
CA ASN A 229 -3.03 0.60 3.57
C ASN A 229 -2.37 0.31 4.94
N LEU A 230 -3.17 0.33 6.01
CA LEU A 230 -2.70 -0.06 7.35
C LEU A 230 -2.07 -1.47 7.41
N PRO A 231 -2.52 -2.50 6.64
CA PRO A 231 -1.86 -3.80 6.61
C PRO A 231 -0.36 -3.74 6.30
N SER A 232 0.08 -2.92 5.34
CA SER A 232 1.50 -2.80 5.00
C SER A 232 2.35 -2.20 6.14
N TYR A 233 1.80 -1.25 6.90
CA TYR A 233 2.45 -0.72 8.11
C TYR A 233 2.53 -1.76 9.22
N ASN A 234 1.48 -2.55 9.41
CA ASN A 234 1.45 -3.65 10.38
C ASN A 234 2.46 -4.74 10.01
N GLU A 235 2.46 -5.23 8.76
CA GLU A 235 3.37 -6.27 8.29
C GLU A 235 4.84 -5.82 8.34
N ARG A 236 5.17 -4.64 7.82
CA ARG A 236 6.56 -4.11 7.85
C ARG A 236 7.07 -4.01 9.30
N LYS A 237 6.27 -3.46 10.21
CA LYS A 237 6.62 -3.38 11.63
C LYS A 237 6.69 -4.78 12.27
N LEU A 238 5.78 -5.69 11.93
CA LEU A 238 5.71 -7.03 12.52
C LEU A 238 6.89 -7.90 12.09
N PHE A 239 7.22 -7.88 10.80
CA PHE A 239 8.18 -8.78 10.16
C PHE A 239 9.62 -8.25 10.20
N THR A 240 9.84 -6.93 10.29
CA THR A 240 11.20 -6.37 10.45
C THR A 240 11.50 -6.02 11.90
N LEU A 241 10.77 -5.06 12.50
CA LEU A 241 11.05 -4.57 13.85
C LEU A 241 10.70 -5.61 14.93
N ASN A 242 9.43 -5.95 15.07
CA ASN A 242 8.94 -6.85 16.14
C ASN A 242 9.62 -8.23 16.04
N CYS A 243 9.84 -8.75 14.82
CA CYS A 243 10.57 -9.99 14.56
C CYS A 243 12.06 -9.85 14.93
N GLY A 244 12.76 -8.86 14.38
CA GLY A 244 14.18 -8.61 14.68
C GLY A 244 14.44 -8.42 16.18
N HIS A 245 13.60 -7.64 16.86
CA HIS A 245 13.71 -7.38 18.30
C HIS A 245 13.49 -8.64 19.15
N ALA A 246 12.63 -9.56 18.68
CA ALA A 246 12.42 -10.85 19.33
C ALA A 246 13.59 -11.82 19.07
N ILE A 247 14.12 -11.86 17.85
CA ILE A 247 15.27 -12.70 17.48
C ILE A 247 16.52 -12.27 18.27
N THR A 248 16.80 -10.97 18.34
CA THR A 248 17.93 -10.45 19.13
C THR A 248 17.72 -10.75 20.61
N ALA A 249 16.54 -10.50 21.18
CA ALA A 249 16.26 -10.84 22.58
C ALA A 249 16.47 -12.35 22.89
N TYR A 250 15.89 -13.27 22.11
CA TYR A 250 16.01 -14.70 22.42
C TYR A 250 17.44 -15.24 22.20
N LEU A 251 18.15 -14.80 21.16
CA LEU A 251 19.54 -15.20 20.96
C LEU A 251 20.48 -14.57 21.98
N GLY A 252 20.25 -13.31 22.37
CA GLY A 252 21.00 -12.61 23.39
C GLY A 252 20.85 -13.26 24.77
N TYR A 253 19.63 -13.67 25.12
CA TYR A 253 19.33 -14.38 26.36
C TYR A 253 20.14 -15.68 26.47
N LEU A 254 20.16 -16.48 25.40
CA LEU A 254 20.89 -17.75 25.36
C LEU A 254 22.42 -17.58 25.28
N LYS A 255 22.91 -16.37 24.97
CA LYS A 255 24.33 -15.97 25.11
C LYS A 255 24.66 -15.33 26.47
N GLY A 256 23.66 -15.05 27.31
CA GLY A 256 23.83 -14.40 28.61
C GLY A 256 23.98 -12.89 28.56
N TYR A 257 23.59 -12.24 27.46
CA TYR A 257 23.53 -10.77 27.39
C TYR A 257 22.33 -10.23 28.16
N SER A 258 22.50 -9.06 28.80
CA SER A 258 21.47 -8.46 29.64
C SER A 258 20.60 -7.47 28.88
N THR A 259 21.18 -6.78 27.89
CA THR A 259 20.54 -5.71 27.11
C THR A 259 20.53 -6.01 25.61
N ILE A 260 19.57 -5.39 24.90
CA ILE A 260 19.44 -5.56 23.45
C ILE A 260 20.64 -4.98 22.69
N ALA A 261 21.27 -3.91 23.20
CA ALA A 261 22.47 -3.33 22.60
C ALA A 261 23.67 -4.31 22.66
N GLU A 262 23.93 -4.95 23.82
CA GLU A 262 24.94 -6.02 23.93
C GLU A 262 24.65 -7.17 22.94
N SER A 263 23.37 -7.53 22.78
CA SER A 263 22.96 -8.59 21.87
C SER A 263 23.10 -8.24 20.38
N VAL A 264 23.10 -6.96 20.01
CA VAL A 264 23.30 -6.50 18.62
C VAL A 264 24.76 -6.14 18.34
N ALA A 265 25.58 -5.90 19.37
CA ALA A 265 27.02 -5.88 19.24
C ALA A 265 27.61 -7.26 18.88
N ASP A 266 26.89 -8.35 19.17
CA ASP A 266 27.30 -9.70 18.77
C ASP A 266 27.08 -9.95 17.26
N ALA A 267 28.19 -9.97 16.53
CA ALA A 267 28.20 -10.15 15.07
C ALA A 267 27.73 -11.53 14.59
N GLU A 268 27.49 -12.53 15.45
CA GLU A 268 26.82 -13.78 15.08
C GLU A 268 25.30 -13.61 15.12
N ILE A 269 24.77 -12.93 16.15
CA ILE A 269 23.33 -12.60 16.24
C ILE A 269 22.90 -11.73 15.07
N VAL A 270 23.67 -10.68 14.72
CA VAL A 270 23.36 -9.81 13.57
C VAL A 270 23.33 -10.59 12.25
N ARG A 271 24.27 -11.52 12.03
CA ARG A 271 24.26 -12.39 10.82
C ARG A 271 23.04 -13.31 10.74
N HIS A 272 22.39 -13.61 11.86
CA HIS A 272 21.13 -14.35 11.91
C HIS A 272 19.88 -13.46 11.83
N ALA A 273 20.03 -12.13 11.85
CA ALA A 273 18.92 -11.17 11.70
C ALA A 273 18.80 -10.56 10.28
N SER A 274 19.76 -10.83 9.38
CA SER A 274 19.84 -10.18 8.06
C SER A 274 18.85 -10.72 7.01
N PHE A 275 18.23 -9.79 6.28
CA PHE A 275 17.56 -9.88 4.97
C PHE A 275 17.91 -8.59 4.20
N ASP A 276 18.01 -8.59 2.86
CA ASP A 276 18.15 -7.32 2.10
C ASP A 276 17.61 -7.35 0.65
N GLU A 277 18.02 -6.66 -0.45
CA GLU A 277 19.21 -5.88 -0.88
C GLU A 277 19.37 -4.33 -0.63
N THR A 278 18.30 -3.51 -0.55
CA THR A 278 18.46 -2.01 -0.69
C THR A 278 17.43 -1.05 -0.04
N TYR A 279 16.12 -1.12 -0.28
CA TYR A 279 15.17 -0.25 0.47
C TYR A 279 14.93 -0.79 1.88
N HIS A 280 14.76 -2.12 1.97
CA HIS A 280 14.67 -2.82 3.24
C HIS A 280 15.98 -2.66 4.05
N ALA A 281 17.15 -2.59 3.38
CA ALA A 281 18.45 -2.24 3.96
C ALA A 281 18.39 -1.05 4.89
N LYS A 282 17.82 0.07 4.40
CA LYS A 282 17.81 1.34 5.14
C LYS A 282 16.89 1.27 6.35
N TYR A 283 15.81 0.49 6.29
CA TYR A 283 14.94 0.25 7.43
C TYR A 283 15.55 -0.74 8.43
N ILE A 284 16.22 -1.81 7.97
CA ILE A 284 16.99 -2.73 8.83
C ILE A 284 18.17 -2.03 9.50
N ASP A 285 18.99 -1.26 8.78
CA ASP A 285 20.08 -0.47 9.35
C ASP A 285 19.55 0.55 10.36
N THR A 286 18.44 1.23 10.07
CA THR A 286 17.77 2.10 11.05
C THR A 286 17.33 1.31 12.29
N ILE A 287 16.77 0.11 12.12
CA ILE A 287 16.33 -0.77 13.22
C ILE A 287 17.53 -1.31 14.03
N LEU A 288 18.62 -1.73 13.38
CA LEU A 288 19.82 -2.21 14.03
C LEU A 288 20.51 -1.08 14.79
N ARG A 289 20.54 0.15 14.24
CA ARG A 289 20.99 1.35 14.96
C ARG A 289 20.08 1.69 16.15
N ARG A 290 18.75 1.53 16.03
CA ARG A 290 17.79 1.67 17.15
C ARG A 290 18.04 0.63 18.25
N PHE A 291 18.29 -0.63 17.89
CA PHE A 291 18.60 -1.70 18.85
C PHE A 291 19.99 -1.60 19.49
N ALA A 292 20.99 -1.10 18.75
CA ALA A 292 22.36 -0.89 19.22
C ALA A 292 22.54 0.42 20.02
N ASN A 293 21.47 1.20 20.23
CA ASN A 293 21.53 2.46 20.97
C ASN A 293 21.70 2.21 22.47
N GLU A 294 22.95 2.23 22.96
CA GLU A 294 23.31 2.00 24.37
C GLU A 294 22.64 2.98 25.38
N ALA A 295 22.11 4.12 24.92
CA ALA A 295 21.33 5.01 25.77
C ALA A 295 19.95 4.39 26.12
N VAL A 296 19.40 3.55 25.24
CA VAL A 296 18.14 2.82 25.42
C VAL A 296 18.43 1.49 26.09
N LYS A 297 18.47 1.50 27.43
CA LYS A 297 18.68 0.30 28.26
C LYS A 297 17.42 -0.58 28.29
N ASP A 298 17.23 -1.36 27.23
CA ASP A 298 16.16 -2.34 27.13
C ASP A 298 16.66 -3.75 27.48
N ASP A 299 16.04 -4.38 28.49
CA ASP A 299 16.44 -5.69 28.99
C ASP A 299 16.02 -6.82 28.05
N VAL A 300 16.99 -7.66 27.66
CA VAL A 300 16.78 -8.90 26.91
C VAL A 300 15.70 -9.78 27.54
N SER A 301 15.71 -9.92 28.87
CA SER A 301 14.72 -10.72 29.59
C SER A 301 13.32 -10.13 29.47
N ARG A 302 13.18 -8.80 29.57
CA ARG A 302 11.90 -8.07 29.43
C ARG A 302 11.32 -8.22 28.03
N VAL A 303 12.15 -8.07 26.99
CA VAL A 303 11.74 -8.25 25.59
C VAL A 303 11.40 -9.72 25.30
N GLY A 304 12.05 -10.68 25.98
CA GLY A 304 11.78 -12.12 25.86
C GLY A 304 10.43 -12.61 26.43
N ARG A 305 9.87 -11.98 27.46
CA ARG A 305 8.63 -12.41 28.15
C ARG A 305 7.42 -12.65 27.24
N GLN A 306 6.52 -13.56 27.59
CA GLN A 306 5.37 -14.01 26.80
C GLN A 306 5.75 -14.72 25.48
N PRO A 307 6.55 -15.82 25.50
CA PRO A 307 6.95 -16.53 24.28
C PRO A 307 5.77 -17.12 23.52
N LEU A 308 4.74 -17.65 24.19
CA LEU A 308 3.58 -18.28 23.55
C LEU A 308 2.81 -17.29 22.67
N ARG A 309 2.71 -16.02 23.08
CA ARG A 309 2.12 -14.98 22.23
C ARG A 309 2.94 -14.73 20.97
N LYS A 310 4.27 -14.53 21.11
CA LYS A 310 5.16 -14.23 19.97
C LYS A 310 5.32 -15.38 18.98
N LEU A 311 5.18 -16.61 19.48
CA LEU A 311 5.13 -17.85 18.71
C LEU A 311 3.74 -18.16 18.14
N GLY A 312 2.74 -17.28 18.34
CA GLY A 312 1.42 -17.41 17.74
C GLY A 312 1.46 -17.37 16.21
N LYS A 313 0.55 -18.10 15.56
CA LYS A 313 0.53 -18.34 14.10
C LYS A 313 0.52 -17.09 13.21
N GLN A 314 0.14 -15.95 13.76
CA GLN A 314 0.08 -14.64 13.09
C GLN A 314 0.87 -13.54 13.83
N ASP A 315 1.77 -13.93 14.76
CA ASP A 315 2.66 -13.01 15.49
C ASP A 315 4.13 -13.23 15.03
N ARG A 316 5.05 -12.38 15.49
CA ARG A 316 6.34 -11.99 14.92
C ARG A 316 7.42 -13.05 14.71
N LEU A 317 7.17 -14.32 14.99
CA LEU A 317 8.12 -15.42 14.71
C LEU A 317 7.51 -16.44 13.74
N VAL A 318 6.34 -16.97 14.07
CA VAL A 318 5.69 -18.02 13.27
C VAL A 318 4.96 -17.42 12.06
N GLY A 319 4.33 -16.25 12.17
CA GLY A 319 3.69 -15.56 11.03
C GLY A 319 4.64 -15.34 9.85
N PRO A 320 5.81 -14.68 10.04
CA PRO A 320 6.83 -14.55 8.99
C PRO A 320 7.29 -15.90 8.43
N ALA A 321 7.49 -16.90 9.30
CA ALA A 321 7.96 -18.23 8.88
C ALA A 321 6.95 -18.98 8.02
N ARG A 322 5.64 -18.83 8.32
CA ARG A 322 4.55 -19.34 7.48
C ARG A 322 4.55 -18.67 6.11
N LEU A 323 4.53 -17.33 6.08
CA LEU A 323 4.49 -16.54 4.84
C LEU A 323 5.67 -16.88 3.90
N CYS A 324 6.88 -17.00 4.45
CA CYS A 324 8.05 -17.42 3.67
C CYS A 324 7.89 -18.83 3.08
N LEU A 325 7.46 -19.81 3.87
CA LEU A 325 7.26 -21.19 3.39
C LEU A 325 6.12 -21.30 2.36
N GLU A 326 5.03 -20.56 2.56
CA GLU A 326 3.90 -20.46 1.61
C GLU A 326 4.35 -19.81 0.28
N ALA A 327 5.38 -18.96 0.31
CA ALA A 327 6.06 -18.39 -0.87
C ALA A 327 7.25 -19.23 -1.39
N GLY A 328 7.52 -20.42 -0.82
CA GLY A 328 8.66 -21.28 -1.22
C GLY A 328 10.04 -20.77 -0.81
N ILE A 329 10.13 -19.83 0.13
CA ILE A 329 11.36 -19.19 0.60
C ILE A 329 11.89 -19.94 1.84
N PRO A 330 13.15 -20.44 1.84
CA PRO A 330 13.76 -21.09 3.01
C PRO A 330 13.84 -20.18 4.23
N ILE A 331 13.62 -20.74 5.42
CA ILE A 331 13.47 -19.98 6.68
C ILE A 331 14.59 -20.20 7.74
N PRO A 332 15.88 -20.41 7.42
CA PRO A 332 16.88 -20.86 8.39
C PRO A 332 17.06 -19.90 9.58
N ASN A 333 17.05 -18.58 9.34
CA ASN A 333 17.19 -17.57 10.39
C ASN A 333 15.93 -17.45 11.27
N LEU A 334 14.73 -17.56 10.68
CA LEU A 334 13.48 -17.58 11.44
C LEU A 334 13.33 -18.87 12.27
N ALA A 335 13.78 -20.01 11.75
CA ALA A 335 13.82 -21.27 12.48
C ALA A 335 14.77 -21.20 13.70
N VAL A 336 15.91 -20.52 13.57
CA VAL A 336 16.80 -20.20 14.69
C VAL A 336 16.11 -19.32 15.74
N GLY A 337 15.37 -18.28 15.32
CA GLY A 337 14.57 -17.44 16.22
C GLY A 337 13.46 -18.21 16.96
N ILE A 338 12.73 -19.08 16.25
CA ILE A 338 11.70 -19.96 16.82
C ILE A 338 12.31 -20.96 17.81
N ALA A 339 13.45 -21.57 17.48
CA ALA A 339 14.17 -22.48 18.37
C ALA A 339 14.66 -21.77 19.64
N ALA A 340 15.20 -20.56 19.50
CA ALA A 340 15.65 -19.76 20.63
C ALA A 340 14.48 -19.35 21.55
N ALA A 341 13.32 -19.02 20.99
CA ALA A 341 12.11 -18.74 21.74
C ALA A 341 11.56 -19.98 22.48
N LEU A 342 11.63 -21.18 21.88
CA LEU A 342 11.23 -22.45 22.52
C LEU A 342 12.21 -22.93 23.61
N LEU A 343 13.45 -22.43 23.59
CA LEU A 343 14.48 -22.64 24.61
C LEU A 343 14.53 -21.51 25.66
N TYR A 344 13.63 -20.53 25.60
CA TYR A 344 13.55 -19.46 26.60
C TYR A 344 13.06 -20.03 27.94
N ASP A 345 13.85 -19.82 28.99
CA ASP A 345 13.73 -20.52 30.27
C ASP A 345 13.73 -19.53 31.45
N ASN A 346 12.62 -18.78 31.58
CA ASN A 346 12.47 -17.74 32.60
C ASN A 346 11.36 -18.06 33.60
N ASP A 347 11.72 -18.33 34.85
CA ASP A 347 10.76 -18.64 35.93
C ASP A 347 9.89 -17.44 36.34
N ASP A 348 10.29 -16.20 36.03
CA ASP A 348 9.47 -15.00 36.28
C ASP A 348 8.41 -14.75 35.18
N ASP A 349 8.22 -15.66 34.23
CA ASP A 349 7.29 -15.54 33.10
C ASP A 349 6.38 -16.77 32.96
N GLU A 350 5.11 -16.63 33.34
CA GLU A 350 4.13 -17.74 33.37
C GLU A 350 4.02 -18.49 32.03
N GLN A 351 4.13 -17.78 30.90
CA GLN A 351 4.10 -18.39 29.57
C GLN A 351 5.38 -19.18 29.25
N SER A 352 6.53 -18.82 29.82
CA SER A 352 7.76 -19.63 29.73
C SER A 352 7.60 -20.92 30.52
N VAL A 353 7.05 -20.85 31.74
CA VAL A 353 6.78 -22.02 32.59
C VAL A 353 5.77 -22.97 31.93
N GLU A 354 4.67 -22.43 31.38
CA GLU A 354 3.65 -23.18 30.63
C GLU A 354 4.24 -23.87 29.40
N MET A 355 5.04 -23.14 28.60
CA MET A 355 5.68 -23.66 27.39
C MET A 355 6.60 -24.84 27.69
N ARG A 356 7.48 -24.73 28.69
CA ARG A 356 8.38 -25.83 29.10
C ARG A 356 7.58 -27.06 29.50
N LYS A 357 6.57 -26.88 30.36
CA LYS A 357 5.70 -27.98 30.79
C LYS A 357 4.97 -28.64 29.61
N ALA A 358 4.44 -27.85 28.66
CA ALA A 358 3.75 -28.40 27.49
C ALA A 358 4.70 -29.18 26.55
N ILE A 359 5.97 -28.76 26.46
CA ILE A 359 7.05 -29.46 25.74
C ILE A 359 7.45 -30.76 26.47
N ASP A 360 7.52 -30.76 27.80
CA ASP A 360 7.80 -31.96 28.62
C ASP A 360 6.66 -32.99 28.55
N ASP A 361 5.40 -32.54 28.72
CA ASP A 361 4.21 -33.39 28.75
C ASP A 361 3.90 -34.03 27.37
N ASN A 362 4.14 -33.32 26.26
CA ASN A 362 3.70 -33.74 24.91
C ASN A 362 4.86 -34.02 23.92
N GLY A 363 6.07 -33.57 24.24
CA GLY A 363 7.22 -33.60 23.35
C GLY A 363 7.26 -32.46 22.34
N LEU A 364 8.43 -31.82 22.22
CA LEU A 364 8.72 -30.66 21.37
C LEU A 364 8.15 -30.73 19.94
N GLU A 365 8.15 -31.91 19.30
CA GLU A 365 7.65 -32.06 17.93
C GLU A 365 6.12 -31.93 17.82
N ALA A 366 5.36 -32.54 18.75
CA ALA A 366 3.90 -32.41 18.77
C ALA A 366 3.51 -30.95 19.07
N TYR A 367 4.26 -30.32 19.97
CA TYR A 367 4.10 -28.92 20.31
C TYR A 367 4.40 -27.99 19.12
N LEU A 368 5.50 -28.22 18.39
CA LEU A 368 5.83 -27.50 17.15
C LEU A 368 4.71 -27.58 16.11
N VAL A 369 4.15 -28.77 15.86
CA VAL A 369 3.04 -28.94 14.90
C VAL A 369 1.77 -28.19 15.35
N GLN A 370 1.41 -28.30 16.64
CA GLN A 370 0.26 -27.57 17.21
C GLN A 370 0.42 -26.05 17.05
N LEU A 371 1.59 -25.54 17.42
CA LEU A 371 1.96 -24.13 17.50
C LEU A 371 2.12 -23.48 16.13
N THR A 372 2.79 -24.14 15.18
CA THR A 372 3.02 -23.62 13.82
C THR A 372 1.87 -23.89 12.85
N GLY A 373 1.21 -25.05 12.98
CA GLY A 373 0.31 -25.57 11.94
C GLY A 373 1.05 -25.99 10.66
N PHE A 374 2.29 -26.48 10.77
CA PHE A 374 3.00 -27.15 9.67
C PHE A 374 2.74 -28.66 9.65
N ASP A 375 2.84 -29.27 8.47
CA ASP A 375 2.66 -30.71 8.30
C ASP A 375 3.70 -31.54 9.05
N LYS A 376 3.26 -32.68 9.58
CA LYS A 376 4.09 -33.63 10.34
C LYS A 376 5.11 -34.34 9.44
N GLY A 377 6.22 -33.65 9.18
CA GLY A 377 7.26 -34.07 8.24
C GLY A 377 7.46 -33.12 7.06
N GLY A 378 6.85 -31.94 7.04
CA GLY A 378 7.29 -30.83 6.18
C GLY A 378 8.63 -30.25 6.63
N GLU A 379 9.28 -29.42 5.82
CA GLU A 379 10.69 -28.99 6.00
C GLU A 379 11.01 -28.45 7.41
N ALA A 380 10.16 -27.59 7.98
CA ALA A 380 10.29 -27.07 9.34
C ALA A 380 10.29 -28.18 10.42
N CYS A 381 9.58 -29.28 10.18
CA CYS A 381 9.57 -30.47 11.05
C CYS A 381 10.64 -31.52 10.66
N GLN A 382 11.21 -31.47 9.44
CA GLN A 382 12.31 -32.36 9.04
C GLN A 382 13.61 -32.05 9.78
N GLN A 383 13.76 -30.84 10.34
CA GLN A 383 14.83 -30.49 11.28
C GLN A 383 14.71 -31.18 12.66
N ARG A 384 13.91 -32.26 12.76
CA ARG A 384 13.76 -33.22 13.87
C ARG A 384 15.06 -33.64 14.56
N GLU A 385 16.15 -33.83 13.82
CA GLU A 385 17.45 -34.19 14.41
C GLU A 385 18.20 -32.98 14.99
N TRP A 386 18.04 -31.80 14.38
CA TRP A 386 18.65 -30.55 14.82
C TRP A 386 18.07 -30.11 16.16
N PHE A 387 16.73 -29.96 16.23
CA PHE A 387 15.99 -29.62 17.46
C PHE A 387 16.24 -30.59 18.65
N ARG A 388 16.69 -31.83 18.40
CA ARG A 388 16.97 -32.83 19.45
C ARG A 388 18.45 -32.93 19.87
N ARG A 389 19.39 -32.29 19.19
CA ARG A 389 20.85 -32.44 19.44
C ARG A 389 21.49 -31.27 20.19
N THR A 390 20.81 -30.14 20.31
CA THR A 390 21.38 -28.85 20.74
C THR A 390 20.82 -28.34 22.07
N ASN A 391 21.26 -28.94 23.20
CA ASN A 391 21.14 -28.30 24.53
C ASN A 391 22.23 -27.24 24.79
N SER A 392 22.83 -26.66 23.72
CA SER A 392 23.80 -25.55 23.81
C SER A 392 24.09 -24.94 22.44
N LEU A 393 24.20 -23.61 22.39
CA LEU A 393 24.66 -22.83 21.23
C LEU A 393 26.07 -23.21 20.75
N SER A 394 26.94 -23.72 21.64
CA SER A 394 28.30 -24.12 21.27
C SER A 394 28.37 -25.30 20.30
N ARG A 395 27.28 -26.06 20.13
CA ARG A 395 27.13 -27.07 19.06
C ARG A 395 26.66 -26.47 17.73
N ILE A 396 25.80 -25.44 17.77
CA ILE A 396 25.29 -24.76 16.57
C ILE A 396 26.47 -24.20 15.76
N GLN A 397 27.47 -23.64 16.44
CA GLN A 397 28.71 -23.12 15.83
C GLN A 397 29.55 -24.18 15.08
N GLN A 398 29.51 -25.45 15.48
CA GLN A 398 30.41 -26.47 14.93
C GLN A 398 29.85 -27.16 13.67
N GLU A 399 28.54 -27.33 13.57
CA GLU A 399 27.91 -28.07 12.46
C GLU A 399 27.46 -27.19 11.28
N VAL A 400 27.31 -25.87 11.48
CA VAL A 400 26.83 -24.93 10.44
C VAL A 400 27.93 -24.50 9.44
N TYR A 401 29.20 -24.48 9.86
CA TYR A 401 30.31 -23.96 9.05
C TYR A 401 30.59 -24.64 7.68
N PRO A 402 30.32 -25.95 7.46
CA PRO A 402 30.64 -26.60 6.19
C PRO A 402 29.71 -26.27 5.01
N MET A 403 28.45 -25.87 5.24
CA MET A 403 27.45 -25.75 4.15
C MET A 403 27.27 -24.34 3.58
N SER A 404 27.71 -23.28 4.27
CA SER A 404 27.59 -21.88 3.80
C SER A 404 28.76 -21.40 2.92
N LEU A 405 29.86 -22.16 2.84
CA LEU A 405 31.12 -21.75 2.23
C LEU A 405 31.17 -21.87 0.68
N LYS A 406 30.26 -21.15 -0.02
CA LYS A 406 30.36 -20.93 -1.49
C LYS A 406 30.16 -19.50 -1.98
N LEU A 407 29.73 -18.55 -1.14
CA LEU A 407 29.73 -17.13 -1.49
C LEU A 407 30.95 -16.43 -0.85
N LYS A 408 31.71 -15.69 -1.65
CA LYS A 408 32.87 -14.91 -1.17
C LYS A 408 32.41 -13.55 -0.65
N PRO A 409 32.80 -13.12 0.56
CA PRO A 409 32.54 -11.76 1.02
C PRO A 409 33.34 -10.75 0.19
N ARG A 410 32.70 -9.64 -0.20
CA ARG A 410 33.38 -8.38 -0.53
C ARG A 410 33.31 -7.48 0.72
N PRO A 411 34.40 -6.84 1.16
CA PRO A 411 34.34 -5.85 2.23
C PRO A 411 33.79 -4.52 1.69
N PHE A 412 32.87 -3.89 2.42
CA PHE A 412 32.41 -2.54 2.11
C PHE A 412 32.27 -1.73 3.40
N PHE A 413 33.15 -0.76 3.60
CA PHE A 413 33.12 0.22 4.70
C PHE A 413 34.01 1.41 4.33
N GLN A 414 33.46 2.40 3.60
CA GLN A 414 34.00 3.77 3.60
C GLN A 414 33.05 4.80 2.98
N VAL A 415 33.02 5.97 3.61
CA VAL A 415 32.42 7.26 3.17
C VAL A 415 30.90 7.27 2.93
N LEU A 416 30.17 7.58 4.00
CA LEU A 416 29.07 8.53 3.94
C LEU A 416 29.65 9.94 4.16
N GLU A 417 29.29 10.93 3.35
CA GLU A 417 29.29 12.35 3.72
C GLU A 417 28.41 13.16 2.73
N GLU A 418 28.06 14.40 3.10
CA GLU A 418 27.30 15.39 2.33
C GLU A 418 25.85 15.04 1.90
N CYS A 419 24.89 15.30 2.79
CA CYS A 419 23.55 15.79 2.43
C CYS A 419 23.00 16.72 3.52
N SER A 420 22.82 18.01 3.20
CA SER A 420 22.36 19.05 4.13
C SER A 420 20.84 19.05 4.32
N ALA A 421 20.38 19.61 5.45
CA ALA A 421 18.95 19.70 5.76
C ALA A 421 18.19 20.70 4.86
N PRO A 422 16.90 20.46 4.57
CA PRO A 422 16.03 21.41 3.86
C PRO A 422 15.54 22.55 4.78
N GLU A 423 15.27 23.72 4.17
CA GLU A 423 14.90 24.95 4.88
C GLU A 423 13.39 25.08 5.17
N THR A 424 13.05 25.97 6.10
CA THR A 424 11.68 26.26 6.56
C THR A 424 10.85 27.04 5.54
N TYR A 425 9.58 26.68 5.38
CA TYR A 425 8.59 27.48 4.65
C TYR A 425 7.81 28.44 5.57
N ASP A 426 7.60 29.67 5.10
CA ASP A 426 6.88 30.75 5.81
C ASP A 426 5.38 30.72 5.48
N ALA A 427 4.53 31.22 6.41
CA ALA A 427 3.09 31.13 6.34
C ALA A 427 2.43 32.51 6.53
N THR A 428 1.85 33.05 5.45
CA THR A 428 1.08 34.30 5.47
C THR A 428 -0.38 34.10 5.07
N THR A 429 -1.28 34.71 5.84
CA THR A 429 -2.74 34.57 5.73
C THR A 429 -3.37 35.61 4.83
N THR A 430 -4.55 35.34 4.28
CA THR A 430 -5.47 36.37 3.78
C THR A 430 -6.93 35.93 3.93
N THR A 431 -7.83 36.87 4.25
CA THR A 431 -9.21 36.65 4.71
C THR A 431 -10.28 37.24 3.78
N THR A 432 -11.56 36.91 4.05
CA THR A 432 -12.82 37.55 3.56
C THR A 432 -13.19 37.30 2.08
N THR A 433 -14.46 37.31 1.64
CA THR A 433 -15.75 37.70 2.26
C THR A 433 -16.89 36.72 1.93
N THR A 434 -17.95 36.68 2.75
CA THR A 434 -19.22 35.96 2.51
C THR A 434 -20.15 36.66 1.50
N THR A 435 -20.96 35.91 0.74
CA THR A 435 -22.23 36.44 0.16
C THR A 435 -23.26 35.35 -0.23
N THR A 436 -24.42 35.39 0.44
CA THR A 436 -25.80 35.04 0.01
C THR A 436 -26.10 33.90 -1.00
N THR A 437 -26.46 32.74 -0.45
CA THR A 437 -27.68 31.94 -0.72
C THR A 437 -28.21 31.74 -2.16
N THR A 438 -28.07 30.51 -2.65
CA THR A 438 -29.12 29.76 -3.39
C THR A 438 -29.34 28.40 -2.71
N GLN A 439 -30.42 27.68 -3.02
CA GLN A 439 -30.63 26.32 -2.47
C GLN A 439 -29.57 25.33 -3.00
N PRO A 440 -29.16 24.32 -2.22
CA PRO A 440 -28.09 23.42 -2.60
C PRO A 440 -28.50 22.52 -3.77
N MET A 441 -27.85 22.71 -4.91
CA MET A 441 -27.62 21.61 -5.85
C MET A 441 -26.78 20.54 -5.15
N SER A 442 -26.84 19.28 -5.62
CA SER A 442 -26.13 18.17 -4.98
C SER A 442 -24.65 18.50 -4.76
N THR A 443 -24.17 18.29 -3.53
CA THR A 443 -22.77 18.47 -3.15
C THR A 443 -21.89 17.28 -3.56
N GLN A 444 -22.48 16.26 -4.19
CA GLN A 444 -21.76 15.10 -4.70
C GLN A 444 -20.99 15.46 -5.98
N PRO A 445 -19.70 15.09 -6.11
CA PRO A 445 -18.95 15.31 -7.34
C PRO A 445 -19.52 14.47 -8.48
N ARG A 446 -19.50 15.02 -9.71
CA ARG A 446 -19.91 14.32 -10.93
C ARG A 446 -18.72 14.04 -11.83
N ALA A 447 -18.82 12.95 -12.59
CA ALA A 447 -17.92 12.62 -13.69
C ALA A 447 -18.72 12.24 -14.93
N VAL A 448 -18.23 12.63 -16.11
CA VAL A 448 -18.79 12.18 -17.41
C VAL A 448 -17.86 11.15 -18.00
N HIS A 449 -18.37 9.97 -18.38
CA HIS A 449 -17.61 8.91 -19.03
C HIS A 449 -18.09 8.70 -20.47
N PHE A 450 -17.30 9.11 -21.46
CA PHE A 450 -17.58 8.83 -22.87
C PHE A 450 -17.21 7.37 -23.21
N GLY A 451 -18.17 6.58 -23.70
CA GLY A 451 -17.97 5.17 -24.05
C GLY A 451 -18.52 4.20 -23.00
N ALA A 452 -19.80 3.87 -23.10
CA ALA A 452 -20.51 2.96 -22.18
C ALA A 452 -20.22 1.46 -22.43
N GLY A 453 -19.10 1.14 -23.08
CA GLY A 453 -18.65 -0.24 -23.33
C GLY A 453 -17.92 -0.87 -22.14
N ASN A 454 -17.48 -2.12 -22.28
CA ASN A 454 -16.99 -2.95 -21.17
C ASN A 454 -15.80 -2.34 -20.38
N ILE A 455 -14.96 -1.50 -21.00
CA ILE A 455 -13.87 -0.79 -20.28
C ILE A 455 -14.41 0.35 -19.41
N GLY A 456 -15.40 1.10 -19.91
CA GLY A 456 -16.07 2.15 -19.13
C GLY A 456 -16.80 1.54 -17.94
N ARG A 457 -17.66 0.55 -18.21
CA ARG A 457 -18.48 -0.13 -17.18
C ARG A 457 -17.66 -1.01 -16.24
N GLY A 458 -16.68 -1.76 -16.74
CA GLY A 458 -15.92 -2.75 -15.96
C GLY A 458 -14.64 -2.22 -15.30
N PHE A 459 -14.23 -0.98 -15.55
CA PHE A 459 -12.98 -0.45 -14.99
C PHE A 459 -13.09 1.01 -14.54
N ILE A 460 -13.42 1.94 -15.44
CA ILE A 460 -13.30 3.37 -15.13
C ILE A 460 -14.43 3.86 -14.21
N ALA A 461 -15.69 3.60 -14.57
CA ALA A 461 -16.83 4.05 -13.76
C ALA A 461 -16.88 3.41 -12.35
N PRO A 462 -16.60 2.11 -12.13
CA PRO A 462 -16.59 1.51 -10.80
C PRO A 462 -15.59 2.16 -9.83
N LEU A 463 -14.43 2.62 -10.33
CA LEU A 463 -13.46 3.34 -9.50
C LEU A 463 -13.92 4.77 -9.16
N LEU A 464 -14.61 5.43 -10.09
CA LEU A 464 -15.20 6.76 -9.86
C LEU A 464 -16.36 6.69 -8.85
N VAL A 465 -17.31 5.77 -9.04
CA VAL A 465 -18.43 5.51 -8.11
C VAL A 465 -17.91 5.16 -6.72
N LYS A 466 -16.94 4.24 -6.61
CA LYS A 466 -16.28 3.88 -5.33
C LYS A 466 -15.52 5.05 -4.69
N SER A 467 -15.20 6.09 -5.45
CA SER A 467 -14.61 7.35 -4.97
C SER A 467 -15.64 8.45 -4.67
N GLY A 468 -16.94 8.10 -4.67
CA GLY A 468 -18.05 9.00 -4.34
C GLY A 468 -18.58 9.84 -5.51
N TYR A 469 -18.09 9.65 -6.73
CA TYR A 469 -18.61 10.33 -7.92
C TYR A 469 -19.96 9.73 -8.36
N HIS A 470 -20.91 10.58 -8.74
CA HIS A 470 -22.02 10.16 -9.61
C HIS A 470 -21.50 10.19 -11.06
N VAL A 471 -21.65 9.10 -11.82
CA VAL A 471 -21.07 8.95 -13.16
C VAL A 471 -22.14 8.97 -14.25
N THR A 472 -22.13 10.00 -15.08
CA THR A 472 -22.96 10.07 -16.29
C THR A 472 -22.24 9.40 -17.46
N PHE A 473 -22.82 8.34 -18.02
CA PHE A 473 -22.31 7.70 -19.24
C PHE A 473 -22.77 8.45 -20.48
N ALA A 474 -21.84 8.68 -21.43
CA ALA A 474 -22.09 9.37 -22.68
C ALA A 474 -21.73 8.49 -23.89
N ASP A 475 -22.72 7.97 -24.60
CA ASP A 475 -22.51 7.10 -25.77
C ASP A 475 -23.38 7.51 -26.98
N VAL A 476 -23.23 6.83 -28.11
CA VAL A 476 -24.15 6.88 -29.26
C VAL A 476 -25.08 5.67 -29.31
N ASP A 477 -24.76 4.60 -28.58
CA ASP A 477 -25.63 3.44 -28.42
C ASP A 477 -26.82 3.79 -27.51
N LYS A 478 -28.01 3.94 -28.13
CA LYS A 478 -29.23 4.28 -27.40
C LYS A 478 -29.73 3.12 -26.53
N GLU A 479 -29.50 1.86 -26.91
CA GLU A 479 -30.01 0.72 -26.16
C GLU A 479 -29.25 0.56 -24.84
N VAL A 480 -27.93 0.74 -24.86
CA VAL A 480 -27.10 0.81 -23.65
C VAL A 480 -27.46 2.01 -22.78
N ILE A 481 -27.63 3.20 -23.37
CA ILE A 481 -27.97 4.43 -22.62
C ILE A 481 -29.38 4.36 -22.01
N ASP A 482 -30.39 3.88 -22.74
CA ASP A 482 -31.75 3.68 -22.24
C ASP A 482 -31.79 2.68 -21.06
N THR A 483 -30.91 1.66 -21.09
CA THR A 483 -30.82 0.68 -20.00
C THR A 483 -30.14 1.27 -18.77
N ILE A 484 -29.05 2.04 -18.92
CA ILE A 484 -28.39 2.73 -17.80
C ILE A 484 -29.33 3.73 -17.12
N GLU A 485 -30.14 4.46 -17.91
CA GLU A 485 -31.11 5.44 -17.40
C GLU A 485 -32.40 4.80 -16.85
N HIS A 486 -32.63 3.50 -17.09
CA HIS A 486 -33.71 2.73 -16.47
C HIS A 486 -33.26 2.06 -15.16
N ASP A 487 -32.10 1.41 -15.17
CA ASP A 487 -31.61 0.58 -14.07
C ASP A 487 -30.88 1.43 -12.99
N HIS A 488 -30.19 2.50 -13.38
CA HIS A 488 -29.28 3.32 -12.54
C HIS A 488 -28.17 2.56 -11.79
N ALA A 489 -28.02 1.26 -12.07
CA ALA A 489 -27.01 0.36 -11.54
C ALA A 489 -26.70 -0.78 -12.54
N TYR A 490 -25.60 -1.51 -12.32
CA TYR A 490 -25.26 -2.77 -13.02
C TYR A 490 -24.23 -3.59 -12.22
N GLU A 491 -24.00 -4.85 -12.60
CA GLU A 491 -23.05 -5.74 -11.92
C GLU A 491 -21.68 -5.88 -12.63
N VAL A 492 -20.62 -5.98 -11.84
CA VAL A 492 -19.25 -6.25 -12.28
C VAL A 492 -18.78 -7.56 -11.64
N HIS A 493 -18.72 -8.62 -12.44
CA HIS A 493 -18.33 -9.96 -11.99
C HIS A 493 -16.81 -10.10 -12.03
N ILE A 494 -16.20 -10.40 -10.88
CA ILE A 494 -14.77 -10.59 -10.72
C ILE A 494 -14.44 -12.06 -11.03
N LEU A 495 -13.79 -12.28 -12.17
CA LEU A 495 -13.50 -13.58 -12.77
C LEU A 495 -12.27 -14.26 -12.14
N ASP A 496 -12.02 -14.11 -10.85
CA ASP A 496 -10.82 -14.64 -10.18
C ASP A 496 -11.10 -15.95 -9.43
N SER A 497 -10.13 -16.87 -9.48
CA SER A 497 -10.23 -18.19 -8.82
C SER A 497 -10.00 -18.07 -7.30
N THR A 498 -11.05 -17.72 -6.54
CA THR A 498 -11.02 -17.69 -5.06
C THR A 498 -11.51 -19.01 -4.45
N GLN A 499 -11.22 -19.25 -3.16
CA GLN A 499 -11.82 -20.38 -2.41
C GLN A 499 -13.28 -20.13 -2.01
N ASP A 500 -13.75 -18.87 -2.06
CA ASP A 500 -15.07 -18.43 -1.60
C ASP A 500 -16.09 -18.31 -2.75
N GLY A 501 -15.65 -18.46 -4.02
CA GLY A 501 -16.48 -18.41 -5.22
C GLY A 501 -16.27 -17.15 -6.09
N PRO A 502 -17.14 -16.93 -7.10
CA PRO A 502 -17.15 -15.69 -7.86
C PRO A 502 -17.56 -14.52 -6.96
N SER A 503 -16.90 -13.38 -7.14
CA SER A 503 -17.23 -12.14 -6.42
C SER A 503 -17.90 -11.16 -7.37
N VAL A 504 -18.95 -10.47 -6.90
CA VAL A 504 -19.70 -9.49 -7.70
C VAL A 504 -19.62 -8.14 -7.01
N GLN A 505 -19.35 -7.09 -7.78
CA GLN A 505 -19.44 -5.70 -7.35
C GLN A 505 -20.64 -5.04 -8.05
N GLU A 506 -21.65 -4.67 -7.27
CA GLU A 506 -22.73 -3.77 -7.69
C GLU A 506 -22.19 -2.34 -7.90
N VAL A 507 -22.67 -1.64 -8.93
CA VAL A 507 -22.24 -0.28 -9.29
C VAL A 507 -23.46 0.62 -9.47
N GLU A 508 -23.93 1.18 -8.36
CA GLU A 508 -24.97 2.22 -8.30
C GLU A 508 -24.45 3.60 -8.78
N LEU A 509 -25.30 4.63 -8.71
CA LEU A 509 -24.96 6.05 -8.94
C LEU A 509 -24.46 6.33 -10.36
N VAL A 510 -25.13 5.71 -11.35
CA VAL A 510 -24.91 5.92 -12.77
C VAL A 510 -26.17 6.39 -13.49
N GLU A 511 -26.00 7.23 -14.50
CA GLU A 511 -27.10 7.76 -15.34
C GLU A 511 -26.64 7.85 -16.81
N GLY A 512 -27.57 7.92 -17.76
CA GLY A 512 -27.30 7.75 -19.19
C GLY A 512 -27.66 8.97 -20.05
N VAL A 513 -26.73 9.43 -20.88
CA VAL A 513 -26.98 10.50 -21.87
C VAL A 513 -26.43 10.18 -23.26
N LEU A 514 -27.14 10.63 -24.29
CA LEU A 514 -26.66 10.55 -25.67
C LEU A 514 -25.57 11.61 -25.94
N SER A 515 -24.36 11.17 -26.24
CA SER A 515 -23.18 12.00 -26.54
C SER A 515 -23.31 12.90 -27.78
N ASN A 516 -24.43 12.79 -28.51
CA ASN A 516 -24.73 13.48 -29.77
C ASN A 516 -26.04 14.29 -29.75
N THR A 517 -26.75 14.38 -28.61
CA THR A 517 -27.85 15.33 -28.41
C THR A 517 -27.36 16.60 -27.72
N ASP A 518 -28.26 17.53 -27.37
CA ASP A 518 -27.89 18.72 -26.59
C ASP A 518 -27.79 18.44 -25.08
N ASP A 519 -28.38 17.34 -24.59
CA ASP A 519 -28.54 17.04 -23.16
C ASP A 519 -27.18 16.82 -22.44
N ILE A 520 -26.21 16.24 -23.16
CA ILE A 520 -24.79 16.13 -22.73
C ILE A 520 -24.18 17.48 -22.33
N TYR A 521 -24.70 18.60 -22.82
CA TYR A 521 -24.18 19.91 -22.46
C TYR A 521 -24.57 20.34 -21.04
N ASP A 522 -25.72 19.92 -20.53
CA ASP A 522 -26.14 20.29 -19.17
C ASP A 522 -25.22 19.61 -18.13
N GLU A 523 -24.77 18.38 -18.42
CA GLU A 523 -23.71 17.74 -17.66
C GLU A 523 -22.34 18.37 -17.86
N LEU A 524 -21.95 18.65 -19.10
CA LEU A 524 -20.66 19.29 -19.37
C LEU A 524 -20.56 20.70 -18.77
N VAL A 525 -21.66 21.40 -18.45
CA VAL A 525 -21.63 22.68 -17.72
C VAL A 525 -21.81 22.56 -16.21
N ASN A 526 -22.19 21.38 -15.70
CA ASN A 526 -22.53 21.19 -14.30
C ASN A 526 -21.36 21.61 -13.36
N PRO A 527 -21.56 22.52 -12.38
CA PRO A 527 -20.51 22.94 -11.46
C PRO A 527 -19.95 21.81 -10.58
N ALA A 528 -20.72 20.73 -10.39
CA ALA A 528 -20.28 19.53 -9.67
C ALA A 528 -19.39 18.61 -10.52
N LEU A 529 -19.38 18.75 -11.86
CA LEU A 529 -18.51 17.97 -12.73
C LEU A 529 -17.04 18.34 -12.48
N LYS A 530 -16.24 17.36 -12.04
CA LYS A 530 -14.79 17.52 -11.78
C LYS A 530 -13.90 16.83 -12.82
N LEU A 531 -14.39 15.74 -13.40
CA LEU A 531 -13.61 14.84 -14.24
C LEU A 531 -14.41 14.36 -15.47
N VAL A 532 -13.79 14.42 -16.65
CA VAL A 532 -14.28 13.75 -17.86
C VAL A 532 -13.32 12.62 -18.20
N THR A 533 -13.84 11.45 -18.52
CA THR A 533 -13.06 10.27 -18.93
C THR A 533 -13.57 9.70 -20.25
N THR A 534 -12.74 8.95 -20.97
CA THR A 534 -13.14 8.29 -22.23
C THR A 534 -12.65 6.84 -22.31
N ALA A 535 -13.43 5.94 -22.89
CA ALA A 535 -13.02 4.59 -23.30
C ALA A 535 -13.66 4.23 -24.66
N VAL A 536 -13.53 5.11 -25.65
CA VAL A 536 -14.23 5.07 -26.95
C VAL A 536 -13.42 4.43 -28.08
N GLY A 537 -12.15 4.13 -27.87
CA GLY A 537 -11.18 3.77 -28.89
C GLY A 537 -10.49 5.02 -29.50
N PRO A 538 -9.17 5.02 -29.71
CA PRO A 538 -8.42 6.20 -30.17
C PRO A 538 -8.97 6.87 -31.45
N ALA A 539 -9.48 6.08 -32.40
CA ALA A 539 -10.07 6.59 -33.65
C ALA A 539 -11.39 7.37 -33.46
N ILE A 540 -12.04 7.26 -32.29
CA ILE A 540 -13.29 7.93 -31.96
C ILE A 540 -13.05 9.25 -31.20
N LEU A 541 -11.85 9.50 -30.67
CA LEU A 541 -11.50 10.75 -29.98
C LEU A 541 -11.76 12.01 -30.82
N GLU A 542 -11.48 11.98 -32.14
CA GLU A 542 -11.78 13.13 -33.02
C GLU A 542 -13.29 13.34 -33.23
N ARG A 543 -14.13 12.31 -33.03
CA ARG A 543 -15.59 12.36 -33.17
C ARG A 543 -16.28 12.97 -31.95
N ILE A 544 -15.77 12.75 -30.73
CA ILE A 544 -16.30 13.33 -29.48
C ILE A 544 -15.72 14.72 -29.15
N ALA A 545 -14.58 15.07 -29.74
CA ALA A 545 -13.95 16.38 -29.58
C ALA A 545 -14.82 17.62 -29.93
N PRO A 546 -15.81 17.60 -30.85
CA PRO A 546 -16.77 18.71 -31.02
C PRO A 546 -17.66 18.90 -29.79
N THR A 547 -18.21 17.81 -29.23
CA THR A 547 -19.08 17.86 -28.04
C THR A 547 -18.30 18.42 -26.85
N ILE A 548 -17.09 17.90 -26.60
CA ILE A 548 -16.21 18.39 -25.53
C ILE A 548 -15.82 19.85 -25.75
N ALA A 549 -15.46 20.26 -26.98
CA ALA A 549 -15.14 21.65 -27.28
C ALA A 549 -16.31 22.60 -27.00
N ASN A 550 -17.52 22.26 -27.46
CA ASN A 550 -18.72 23.07 -27.23
C ASN A 550 -19.10 23.14 -25.74
N GLY A 551 -18.98 22.03 -24.99
CA GLY A 551 -19.18 22.02 -23.55
C GLY A 551 -18.19 22.94 -22.82
N LEU A 552 -16.92 22.95 -23.22
CA LEU A 552 -15.90 23.85 -22.67
C LEU A 552 -16.17 25.34 -22.99
N LYS A 553 -16.74 25.67 -24.16
CA LYS A 553 -17.22 27.04 -24.46
C LYS A 553 -18.31 27.46 -23.47
N LYS A 554 -19.35 26.63 -23.30
CA LYS A 554 -20.44 26.87 -22.34
C LYS A 554 -19.93 26.96 -20.88
N ARG A 555 -18.95 26.14 -20.48
CA ARG A 555 -18.31 26.24 -19.14
C ARG A 555 -17.61 27.58 -18.93
N ARG A 556 -16.92 28.13 -19.94
CA ARG A 556 -16.32 29.47 -19.87
C ARG A 556 -17.39 30.54 -19.66
N GLU A 557 -18.45 30.49 -20.47
CA GLU A 557 -19.54 31.47 -20.45
C GLU A 557 -20.28 31.50 -19.09
N LEU A 558 -20.39 30.34 -18.43
CA LEU A 558 -20.98 30.18 -17.11
C LEU A 558 -19.99 30.31 -15.94
N GLY A 559 -18.68 30.47 -16.22
CA GLY A 559 -17.63 30.54 -15.20
C GLY A 559 -17.48 29.26 -14.36
N ALA A 560 -17.78 28.09 -14.93
CA ALA A 560 -17.94 26.80 -14.24
C ALA A 560 -16.63 26.14 -13.73
N GLY A 561 -15.65 26.95 -13.31
CA GLY A 561 -14.43 26.50 -12.65
C GLY A 561 -13.49 25.65 -13.51
N THR A 562 -12.72 24.80 -12.84
CA THR A 562 -11.64 23.97 -13.38
C THR A 562 -12.10 22.50 -13.48
N ILE A 563 -11.71 21.79 -14.54
CA ILE A 563 -11.95 20.34 -14.71
C ILE A 563 -10.71 19.61 -15.25
N ASN A 564 -10.71 18.28 -15.16
CA ASN A 564 -9.69 17.42 -15.78
C ASN A 564 -10.32 16.47 -16.79
N ILE A 565 -9.58 16.14 -17.86
CA ILE A 565 -10.00 15.25 -18.94
C ILE A 565 -8.93 14.16 -19.14
N ILE A 566 -9.32 12.89 -19.02
CA ILE A 566 -8.42 11.72 -19.09
C ILE A 566 -8.98 10.70 -20.09
N ALA A 567 -8.33 10.56 -21.24
CA ALA A 567 -8.71 9.55 -22.24
C ALA A 567 -8.09 8.20 -21.87
N CYS A 568 -8.89 7.31 -21.27
CA CYS A 568 -8.53 5.98 -20.78
C CYS A 568 -8.46 4.95 -21.91
N GLU A 569 -7.72 5.29 -22.96
CA GLU A 569 -7.56 4.48 -24.17
C GLU A 569 -6.30 3.60 -24.10
N ASN A 570 -6.30 2.47 -24.80
CA ASN A 570 -5.10 1.64 -24.96
C ASN A 570 -4.13 2.23 -26.02
N ALA A 571 -3.76 3.51 -25.89
CA ALA A 571 -2.86 4.22 -26.79
C ALA A 571 -2.05 5.31 -26.05
N ILE A 572 -0.76 5.40 -26.39
CA ILE A 572 0.14 6.41 -25.81
C ILE A 572 -0.30 7.81 -26.24
N GLY A 573 -0.42 8.72 -25.28
CA GLY A 573 -0.74 10.12 -25.53
C GLY A 573 -2.22 10.40 -25.89
N ALA A 574 -3.15 9.51 -25.58
CA ALA A 574 -4.56 9.64 -25.95
C ALA A 574 -5.20 10.98 -25.53
N SER A 575 -4.96 11.43 -24.30
CA SER A 575 -5.49 12.72 -23.80
C SER A 575 -4.89 13.90 -24.56
N ALA A 576 -3.60 13.84 -24.91
CA ALA A 576 -2.95 14.85 -25.73
C ALA A 576 -3.46 14.86 -27.19
N GLN A 577 -3.80 13.70 -27.76
CA GLN A 577 -4.48 13.61 -29.06
C GLN A 577 -5.86 14.26 -28.99
N LEU A 578 -6.69 13.88 -27.99
CA LEU A 578 -7.99 14.49 -27.74
C LEU A 578 -7.89 16.02 -27.55
N ALA A 579 -6.90 16.49 -26.78
CA ALA A 579 -6.61 17.91 -26.60
C ALA A 579 -6.33 18.63 -27.93
N GLN A 580 -5.55 18.03 -28.83
CA GLN A 580 -5.31 18.59 -30.18
C GLN A 580 -6.61 18.65 -31.00
N HIS A 581 -7.45 17.61 -30.95
CA HIS A 581 -8.74 17.60 -31.65
C HIS A 581 -9.72 18.65 -31.08
N VAL A 582 -9.72 18.88 -29.76
CA VAL A 582 -10.49 19.94 -29.11
C VAL A 582 -9.94 21.33 -29.48
N GLN A 583 -8.63 21.57 -29.37
CA GLN A 583 -7.99 22.86 -29.66
C GLN A 583 -8.16 23.34 -31.12
N LYS A 584 -8.33 22.42 -32.08
CA LYS A 584 -8.68 22.74 -33.48
C LYS A 584 -10.05 23.44 -33.61
N ARG A 585 -10.92 23.33 -32.59
CA ARG A 585 -12.32 23.79 -32.58
C ARG A 585 -12.57 24.98 -31.62
N LEU A 586 -11.51 25.51 -31.01
CA LEU A 586 -11.55 26.63 -30.07
C LEU A 586 -10.76 27.83 -30.61
N ASP A 587 -11.13 29.02 -30.18
CA ASP A 587 -10.57 30.31 -30.58
C ASP A 587 -10.59 31.32 -29.41
N GLY A 588 -9.90 32.45 -29.56
CA GLY A 588 -9.87 33.56 -28.60
C GLY A 588 -9.85 33.15 -27.12
N ASP A 589 -10.84 33.65 -26.39
CA ASP A 589 -11.02 33.44 -24.95
C ASP A 589 -11.22 31.96 -24.57
N ASP A 590 -11.79 31.12 -25.44
CA ASP A 590 -12.01 29.70 -25.16
C ASP A 590 -10.66 28.97 -25.04
N LYS A 591 -9.69 29.31 -25.89
CA LYS A 591 -8.32 28.77 -25.81
C LYS A 591 -7.61 29.24 -24.54
N MET A 592 -7.83 30.48 -24.11
CA MET A 592 -7.26 31.01 -22.86
C MET A 592 -7.86 30.32 -21.63
N TYR A 593 -9.18 30.17 -21.58
CA TYR A 593 -9.89 29.44 -20.53
C TYR A 593 -9.40 27.98 -20.45
N VAL A 594 -9.32 27.26 -21.57
CA VAL A 594 -8.86 25.87 -21.58
C VAL A 594 -7.42 25.73 -21.09
N ALA A 595 -6.50 26.62 -21.48
CA ALA A 595 -5.12 26.59 -20.99
C ALA A 595 -5.00 26.85 -19.47
N GLN A 596 -5.94 27.60 -18.88
CA GLN A 596 -5.96 27.94 -17.46
C GLN A 596 -6.71 26.88 -16.62
N HIS A 597 -7.85 26.38 -17.10
CA HIS A 597 -8.86 25.67 -16.32
C HIS A 597 -9.12 24.20 -16.73
N VAL A 598 -8.43 23.67 -17.75
CA VAL A 598 -8.64 22.28 -18.19
C VAL A 598 -7.33 21.51 -18.20
N GLY A 599 -7.27 20.44 -17.39
CA GLY A 599 -6.20 19.45 -17.47
C GLY A 599 -6.50 18.41 -18.56
N PHE A 600 -5.49 18.00 -19.33
CA PHE A 600 -5.59 16.93 -20.33
C PHE A 600 -4.54 15.86 -20.02
N ALA A 601 -4.71 15.20 -18.89
CA ALA A 601 -3.72 14.26 -18.36
C ALA A 601 -3.76 12.93 -19.13
N ASN A 602 -2.63 12.54 -19.69
CA ASN A 602 -2.46 11.22 -20.30
C ASN A 602 -2.51 10.14 -19.21
N CYS A 603 -2.80 8.89 -19.59
CA CYS A 603 -2.76 7.78 -18.66
C CYS A 603 -2.29 6.46 -19.31
N SER A 604 -1.89 5.52 -18.47
CA SER A 604 -1.81 4.10 -18.76
C SER A 604 -2.95 3.41 -18.00
N VAL A 605 -3.70 2.55 -18.68
CA VAL A 605 -4.83 1.80 -18.11
C VAL A 605 -4.66 0.33 -18.42
N ASP A 606 -4.71 -0.52 -17.40
CA ASP A 606 -4.50 -1.96 -17.49
C ASP A 606 -5.55 -2.72 -16.66
N ARG A 607 -6.45 -3.41 -17.36
CA ARG A 607 -7.37 -4.43 -16.83
C ARG A 607 -7.76 -5.35 -17.99
N ILE A 608 -7.73 -6.66 -17.79
CA ILE A 608 -8.24 -7.64 -18.76
C ILE A 608 -9.74 -7.72 -18.58
N VAL A 609 -10.45 -7.30 -19.63
CA VAL A 609 -11.90 -7.29 -19.73
C VAL A 609 -12.26 -8.10 -20.99
N PRO A 610 -12.55 -9.40 -20.86
CA PRO A 610 -12.95 -10.25 -21.98
C PRO A 610 -14.37 -9.91 -22.48
N PRO A 611 -14.81 -10.49 -23.61
CA PRO A 611 -16.23 -10.67 -23.86
C PRO A 611 -16.86 -11.49 -22.71
N PHE A 612 -18.01 -11.07 -22.23
CA PHE A 612 -18.71 -11.71 -21.10
C PHE A 612 -20.16 -11.98 -21.47
N ASP A 613 -20.68 -13.13 -21.03
CA ASP A 613 -22.10 -13.48 -21.07
C ASP A 613 -22.46 -14.06 -19.69
N PRO A 614 -23.22 -13.33 -18.83
CA PRO A 614 -23.55 -13.77 -17.47
C PRO A 614 -24.17 -15.17 -17.43
N LYS A 615 -24.96 -15.53 -18.47
CA LYS A 615 -25.62 -16.84 -18.66
C LYS A 615 -24.64 -18.02 -18.62
N THR A 616 -23.37 -17.77 -18.88
CA THR A 616 -22.32 -18.79 -18.99
C THR A 616 -21.40 -18.87 -17.77
N PHE A 617 -21.61 -18.01 -16.76
CA PHE A 617 -20.72 -17.87 -15.61
C PHE A 617 -21.29 -18.50 -14.34
N ASP A 618 -22.43 -18.00 -13.85
CA ASP A 618 -23.11 -18.48 -12.63
C ASP A 618 -24.57 -18.93 -12.86
N GLY A 619 -25.16 -18.54 -14.00
CA GLY A 619 -26.55 -18.85 -14.37
C GLY A 619 -27.56 -17.76 -14.01
N HIS A 620 -27.10 -16.62 -13.50
CA HIS A 620 -27.90 -15.40 -13.31
C HIS A 620 -27.80 -14.47 -14.53
N VAL A 621 -28.85 -13.67 -14.72
CA VAL A 621 -28.94 -12.47 -15.59
C VAL A 621 -30.18 -11.69 -15.16
N GLU A 622 -30.23 -10.38 -15.44
CA GLU A 622 -31.20 -9.86 -16.43
C GLU A 622 -30.70 -8.58 -17.15
N SER A 623 -29.71 -7.83 -16.63
CA SER A 623 -29.22 -6.64 -17.34
C SER A 623 -28.26 -6.97 -18.49
N SER A 624 -28.31 -6.19 -19.56
CA SER A 624 -27.32 -6.19 -20.66
C SER A 624 -26.08 -5.35 -20.33
N LEU A 625 -26.06 -4.71 -19.16
CA LEU A 625 -24.97 -3.86 -18.69
C LEU A 625 -23.87 -4.64 -17.97
N ASP A 626 -24.14 -5.86 -17.52
CA ASP A 626 -23.23 -6.62 -16.66
C ASP A 626 -21.92 -7.00 -17.37
N VAL A 627 -20.80 -7.00 -16.63
CA VAL A 627 -19.46 -7.18 -17.21
C VAL A 627 -18.53 -8.04 -16.35
N GLY A 628 -17.85 -8.98 -17.00
CA GLY A 628 -16.81 -9.82 -16.39
C GLY A 628 -15.42 -9.21 -16.54
N VAL A 629 -14.65 -9.18 -15.45
CA VAL A 629 -13.31 -8.58 -15.37
C VAL A 629 -12.39 -9.36 -14.43
N GLU A 630 -11.07 -9.34 -14.63
CA GLU A 630 -10.12 -9.81 -13.60
C GLU A 630 -10.12 -8.89 -12.36
N SER A 631 -9.69 -9.38 -11.19
CA SER A 631 -9.57 -8.55 -9.98
C SER A 631 -8.49 -7.48 -10.09
N PHE A 632 -7.39 -7.78 -10.79
CA PHE A 632 -6.28 -6.86 -10.99
C PHE A 632 -6.70 -5.65 -11.84
N PHE A 633 -6.23 -4.47 -11.46
CA PHE A 633 -6.25 -3.31 -12.33
C PHE A 633 -5.08 -2.37 -11.99
N GLU A 634 -4.67 -1.56 -12.96
CA GLU A 634 -3.72 -0.46 -12.77
C GLU A 634 -4.12 0.73 -13.65
N TRP A 635 -4.39 1.89 -13.02
CA TRP A 635 -4.66 3.16 -13.71
C TRP A 635 -3.64 4.19 -13.24
N VAL A 636 -2.74 4.59 -14.14
CA VAL A 636 -1.64 5.53 -13.85
C VAL A 636 -1.81 6.79 -14.69
N VAL A 637 -1.78 7.97 -14.07
CA VAL A 637 -2.11 9.25 -14.70
C VAL A 637 -0.96 10.26 -14.58
N ASP A 638 -0.69 10.97 -15.68
CA ASP A 638 0.23 12.10 -15.77
C ASP A 638 -0.28 13.27 -14.91
N SER A 639 0.36 13.44 -13.76
CA SER A 639 -0.05 14.39 -12.73
C SER A 639 0.37 15.84 -13.03
N ASP A 640 1.42 16.04 -13.83
CA ASP A 640 1.88 17.38 -14.22
C ASP A 640 0.95 18.04 -15.26
N ALA A 641 0.18 17.22 -15.99
CA ALA A 641 -0.83 17.66 -16.96
C ALA A 641 -2.22 17.98 -16.34
N LEU A 642 -2.40 17.81 -15.03
CA LEU A 642 -3.64 18.13 -14.31
C LEU A 642 -3.82 19.63 -14.03
N LYS A 643 -5.05 20.02 -13.65
CA LYS A 643 -5.42 21.34 -13.13
C LYS A 643 -6.24 21.20 -11.84
N PRO A 644 -5.77 21.71 -10.68
CA PRO A 644 -4.40 22.18 -10.44
C PRO A 644 -3.37 21.08 -10.71
N ALA A 645 -2.11 21.45 -11.00
CA ALA A 645 -1.08 20.46 -11.26
C ALA A 645 -0.84 19.58 -10.02
N LYS A 646 -0.54 18.30 -10.25
CA LYS A 646 -0.25 17.26 -9.25
C LYS A 646 -1.39 16.82 -8.34
N ALA A 647 -2.62 17.31 -8.52
CA ALA A 647 -3.77 16.90 -7.72
C ALA A 647 -5.10 16.92 -8.50
N LEU A 648 -6.01 16.02 -8.14
CA LEU A 648 -7.44 16.21 -8.38
C LEU A 648 -8.08 16.89 -7.15
N GLU A 649 -9.12 17.68 -7.36
CA GLU A 649 -9.93 18.25 -6.27
C GLU A 649 -10.64 17.15 -5.45
N VAL A 650 -11.05 16.08 -6.12
CA VAL A 650 -11.58 14.85 -5.51
C VAL A 650 -10.72 13.67 -5.99
N PRO A 651 -9.91 13.06 -5.12
CA PRO A 651 -9.09 11.90 -5.46
C PRO A 651 -9.93 10.72 -5.97
N VAL A 652 -9.30 9.84 -6.75
CA VAL A 652 -9.91 8.59 -7.23
C VAL A 652 -9.15 7.41 -6.65
N GLY A 653 -9.81 6.59 -5.83
CA GLY A 653 -9.24 5.38 -5.25
C GLY A 653 -8.85 4.38 -6.34
N GLY A 654 -7.65 3.83 -6.26
CA GLY A 654 -7.10 2.93 -7.29
C GLY A 654 -6.48 3.63 -8.50
N MET A 655 -6.47 4.96 -8.56
CA MET A 655 -5.76 5.74 -9.57
C MET A 655 -4.43 6.27 -9.01
N THR A 656 -3.31 5.89 -9.62
CA THR A 656 -1.96 6.35 -9.25
C THR A 656 -1.59 7.60 -10.03
N LEU A 657 -1.20 8.67 -9.33
CA LEU A 657 -0.60 9.86 -9.94
C LEU A 657 0.92 9.71 -10.08
N THR A 658 1.48 10.10 -11.23
CA THR A 658 2.94 10.08 -11.49
C THR A 658 3.39 11.31 -12.27
N SER A 659 4.68 11.66 -12.17
CA SER A 659 5.36 12.60 -13.09
C SER A 659 6.18 11.88 -14.17
N ASP A 660 6.18 10.55 -14.17
CA ASP A 660 6.97 9.70 -15.08
C ASP A 660 6.07 8.65 -15.75
N LEU A 661 4.99 9.11 -16.40
CA LEU A 661 4.10 8.22 -17.16
C LEU A 661 4.82 7.46 -18.30
N PRO A 662 5.85 8.00 -19.00
CA PRO A 662 6.60 7.25 -20.01
C PRO A 662 7.19 5.93 -19.50
N ALA A 663 7.79 5.92 -18.31
CA ALA A 663 8.31 4.68 -17.71
C ALA A 663 7.19 3.65 -17.50
N TYR A 664 6.03 4.04 -16.96
CA TYR A 664 4.90 3.12 -16.75
C TYR A 664 4.29 2.59 -18.06
N ASN A 665 4.25 3.41 -19.11
CA ASN A 665 3.84 2.98 -20.45
C ASN A 665 4.80 1.93 -21.00
N GLU A 666 6.11 2.16 -20.93
CA GLU A 666 7.13 1.23 -21.40
C GLU A 666 7.10 -0.06 -20.57
N ARG A 667 6.92 0.03 -19.24
CA ARG A 667 6.71 -1.12 -18.33
C ARG A 667 5.52 -1.99 -18.74
N LYS A 668 4.34 -1.41 -18.97
CA LYS A 668 3.17 -2.17 -19.43
C LYS A 668 3.39 -2.77 -20.83
N LEU A 669 4.10 -2.05 -21.71
CA LEU A 669 4.34 -2.49 -23.10
C LEU A 669 5.36 -3.63 -23.19
N PHE A 670 6.45 -3.55 -22.43
CA PHE A 670 7.57 -4.47 -22.48
C PHE A 670 7.45 -5.63 -21.47
N THR A 671 6.55 -5.52 -20.48
CA THR A 671 6.21 -6.63 -19.57
C THR A 671 4.88 -7.30 -19.94
N LEU A 672 3.72 -6.71 -19.62
CA LEU A 672 2.42 -7.36 -19.85
C LEU A 672 2.18 -7.65 -21.34
N ASN A 673 2.21 -6.60 -22.17
CA ASN A 673 1.90 -6.75 -23.60
C ASN A 673 2.88 -7.72 -24.29
N CYS A 674 4.17 -7.68 -23.91
CA CYS A 674 5.20 -8.59 -24.39
C CYS A 674 4.86 -10.04 -24.05
N GLY A 675 4.75 -10.36 -22.76
CA GLY A 675 4.48 -11.72 -22.30
C GLY A 675 3.17 -12.28 -22.86
N HIS A 676 2.13 -11.44 -22.96
CA HIS A 676 0.82 -11.86 -23.48
C HIS A 676 0.91 -12.27 -24.96
N ALA A 677 1.71 -11.55 -25.77
CA ALA A 677 1.96 -11.89 -27.16
C ALA A 677 2.86 -13.14 -27.32
N ILE A 678 3.91 -13.28 -26.51
CA ILE A 678 4.78 -14.47 -26.53
C ILE A 678 3.97 -15.73 -26.16
N THR A 679 3.12 -15.62 -25.13
CA THR A 679 2.20 -16.69 -24.73
C THR A 679 1.30 -17.07 -25.90
N ALA A 680 0.57 -16.11 -26.49
CA ALA A 680 -0.33 -16.37 -27.61
C ALA A 680 0.35 -17.05 -28.80
N TYR A 681 1.52 -16.55 -29.25
CA TYR A 681 2.17 -17.13 -30.43
C TYR A 681 2.75 -18.53 -30.19
N LEU A 682 3.30 -18.81 -29.01
CA LEU A 682 3.74 -20.16 -28.67
C LEU A 682 2.55 -21.11 -28.46
N GLY A 683 1.46 -20.61 -27.88
CA GLY A 683 0.22 -21.35 -27.69
C GLY A 683 -0.44 -21.74 -29.01
N TYR A 684 -0.48 -20.81 -29.97
CA TYR A 684 -0.95 -21.05 -31.33
C TYR A 684 -0.18 -22.20 -31.99
N LEU A 685 1.16 -22.22 -31.88
CA LEU A 685 1.99 -23.28 -32.45
C LEU A 685 1.82 -24.64 -31.74
N LYS A 686 1.51 -24.66 -30.44
CA LYS A 686 1.14 -25.90 -29.72
C LYS A 686 -0.34 -26.30 -29.91
N GLY A 687 -1.17 -25.45 -30.52
CA GLY A 687 -2.60 -25.72 -30.74
C GLY A 687 -3.50 -25.47 -29.52
N TYR A 688 -3.05 -24.68 -28.54
CA TYR A 688 -3.88 -24.24 -27.42
C TYR A 688 -4.88 -23.16 -27.87
N SER A 689 -6.09 -23.16 -27.30
CA SER A 689 -7.16 -22.22 -27.69
C SER A 689 -7.11 -20.95 -26.83
N THR A 690 -6.72 -21.07 -25.56
CA THR A 690 -6.71 -19.98 -24.60
C THR A 690 -5.33 -19.67 -24.03
N ILE A 691 -5.18 -18.45 -23.53
CA ILE A 691 -3.96 -17.98 -22.85
C ILE A 691 -3.69 -18.77 -21.57
N ALA A 692 -4.73 -19.19 -20.85
CA ALA A 692 -4.61 -20.01 -19.64
C ALA A 692 -4.04 -21.42 -19.95
N GLU A 693 -4.60 -22.13 -20.94
CA GLU A 693 -4.03 -23.38 -21.45
C GLU A 693 -2.58 -23.18 -21.89
N SER A 694 -2.31 -22.08 -22.60
CA SER A 694 -0.98 -21.81 -23.14
C SER A 694 0.07 -21.46 -22.09
N ILE A 695 -0.27 -20.86 -20.94
CA ILE A 695 0.68 -20.54 -19.88
C ILE A 695 0.78 -21.64 -18.81
N ALA A 696 -0.11 -22.62 -18.83
CA ALA A 696 0.02 -23.85 -18.05
C ALA A 696 1.11 -24.79 -18.60
N ASP A 697 1.51 -24.62 -19.86
CA ASP A 697 2.58 -25.38 -20.52
C ASP A 697 3.99 -24.98 -20.01
N GLU A 698 4.75 -25.96 -19.51
CA GLU A 698 6.06 -25.72 -18.89
C GLU A 698 7.10 -25.09 -19.83
N ASP A 699 7.10 -25.42 -21.13
CA ASP A 699 8.01 -24.79 -22.10
C ASP A 699 7.63 -23.33 -22.32
N ILE A 700 6.33 -23.04 -22.46
CA ILE A 700 5.85 -21.69 -22.75
C ILE A 700 6.05 -20.78 -21.54
N VAL A 701 5.67 -21.20 -20.34
CA VAL A 701 5.87 -20.39 -19.14
C VAL A 701 7.36 -20.21 -18.81
N SER A 702 8.22 -21.16 -19.19
CA SER A 702 9.68 -20.97 -19.11
C SER A 702 10.15 -19.83 -20.03
N VAL A 703 9.78 -19.85 -21.31
CA VAL A 703 10.16 -18.81 -22.28
C VAL A 703 9.56 -17.44 -21.93
N VAL A 704 8.29 -17.39 -21.56
CA VAL A 704 7.63 -16.14 -21.14
C VAL A 704 8.29 -15.59 -19.87
N ARG A 705 8.54 -16.42 -18.85
CA ARG A 705 9.21 -15.98 -17.61
C ARG A 705 10.64 -15.50 -17.88
N GLY A 706 11.40 -16.16 -18.76
CA GLY A 706 12.74 -15.75 -19.16
C GLY A 706 12.74 -14.40 -19.89
N ALA A 707 11.91 -14.27 -20.95
CA ALA A 707 11.75 -13.03 -21.70
C ALA A 707 11.34 -11.84 -20.80
N LEU A 708 10.51 -12.09 -19.79
CA LEU A 708 10.07 -11.05 -18.86
C LEU A 708 11.07 -10.73 -17.74
N ARG A 709 11.67 -11.72 -17.07
CA ARG A 709 12.57 -11.50 -15.91
C ARG A 709 14.02 -11.24 -16.31
N GLU A 710 14.58 -12.07 -17.17
CA GLU A 710 16.02 -12.12 -17.44
C GLU A 710 16.44 -11.13 -18.53
N GLU A 711 15.51 -10.81 -19.42
CA GLU A 711 15.73 -9.98 -20.61
C GLU A 711 15.02 -8.62 -20.48
N SER A 712 13.71 -8.57 -20.75
CA SER A 712 12.93 -7.33 -20.87
C SER A 712 12.85 -6.53 -19.57
N GLY A 713 12.47 -7.17 -18.45
CA GLY A 713 12.35 -6.51 -17.14
C GLY A 713 13.68 -6.03 -16.60
N ARG A 714 14.75 -6.80 -16.80
CA ARG A 714 16.13 -6.40 -16.46
C ARG A 714 16.56 -5.16 -17.26
N ALA A 715 16.19 -5.09 -18.54
CA ALA A 715 16.48 -3.93 -19.39
C ALA A 715 15.67 -2.70 -18.98
N LEU A 716 14.40 -2.86 -18.61
CA LEU A 716 13.56 -1.80 -18.03
C LEU A 716 14.14 -1.24 -16.72
N CYS A 717 14.56 -2.09 -15.78
CA CYS A 717 15.14 -1.67 -14.50
C CYS A 717 16.49 -0.95 -14.65
N GLN A 718 17.31 -1.31 -15.64
CA GLN A 718 18.54 -0.57 -15.94
C GLN A 718 18.29 0.79 -16.61
N ARG A 719 17.24 0.89 -17.45
CA ARG A 719 16.84 2.13 -18.12
C ARG A 719 16.18 3.13 -17.18
N HIS A 720 15.33 2.65 -16.27
CA HIS A 720 14.50 3.46 -15.39
C HIS A 720 14.93 3.32 -13.92
N GLN A 721 15.64 4.32 -13.41
CA GLN A 721 16.09 4.39 -12.01
C GLN A 721 14.94 4.29 -10.98
N ASN A 722 13.69 4.51 -11.44
CA ASN A 722 12.47 4.42 -10.64
C ASN A 722 11.90 2.98 -10.51
N PHE A 723 12.49 1.98 -11.18
CA PHE A 723 12.01 0.58 -11.15
C PHE A 723 12.95 -0.36 -10.39
N ASP A 724 12.61 -0.63 -9.12
CA ASP A 724 13.21 -1.67 -8.30
C ASP A 724 12.99 -3.07 -8.93
N GLU A 725 14.08 -3.85 -9.06
CA GLU A 725 14.04 -5.18 -9.69
C GLU A 725 13.11 -6.17 -8.94
N GLY A 726 13.01 -6.05 -7.61
CA GLY A 726 12.14 -6.90 -6.79
C GLY A 726 10.66 -6.55 -6.95
N GLN A 727 10.32 -5.27 -7.06
CA GLN A 727 8.98 -4.81 -7.42
C GLN A 727 8.60 -5.22 -8.84
N HIS A 728 9.53 -5.09 -9.80
CA HIS A 728 9.30 -5.51 -11.18
C HIS A 728 9.11 -7.03 -11.29
N ALA A 729 9.88 -7.83 -10.54
CA ALA A 729 9.69 -9.27 -10.45
C ALA A 729 8.29 -9.65 -9.91
N LYS A 730 7.79 -8.96 -8.88
CA LYS A 730 6.42 -9.17 -8.36
C LYS A 730 5.33 -8.75 -9.36
N TYR A 731 5.57 -7.71 -10.15
CA TYR A 731 4.70 -7.31 -11.26
C TYR A 731 4.64 -8.41 -12.34
N ILE A 732 5.78 -9.01 -12.70
CA ILE A 732 5.85 -10.17 -13.60
C ILE A 732 5.11 -11.39 -13.03
N ASP A 733 5.29 -11.74 -11.76
CA ASP A 733 4.59 -12.89 -11.15
C ASP A 733 3.08 -12.65 -11.06
N THR A 734 2.65 -11.39 -10.97
CA THR A 734 1.24 -11.02 -11.04
C THR A 734 0.72 -11.16 -12.47
N ILE A 735 1.48 -10.72 -13.48
CA ILE A 735 1.17 -10.92 -14.91
C ILE A 735 1.07 -12.41 -15.27
N LEU A 736 1.99 -13.25 -14.81
CA LEU A 736 1.95 -14.70 -15.06
C LEU A 736 0.71 -15.35 -14.42
N ARG A 737 0.28 -14.91 -13.23
CA ARG A 737 -0.97 -15.36 -12.61
C ARG A 737 -2.21 -14.86 -13.35
N ARG A 738 -2.21 -13.63 -13.87
CA ARG A 738 -3.29 -13.08 -14.70
C ARG A 738 -3.49 -13.89 -15.99
N PHE A 739 -2.40 -14.28 -16.65
CA PHE A 739 -2.47 -15.17 -17.81
C PHE A 739 -3.01 -16.56 -17.47
N ALA A 740 -2.70 -17.08 -16.28
CA ALA A 740 -3.13 -18.41 -15.83
C ALA A 740 -4.61 -18.45 -15.33
N ASN A 741 -5.37 -17.36 -15.47
CA ASN A 741 -6.76 -17.31 -15.03
C ASN A 741 -7.71 -17.96 -16.05
N GLU A 742 -8.02 -19.24 -15.83
CA GLU A 742 -8.93 -20.04 -16.66
C GLU A 742 -10.33 -19.43 -16.85
N ALA A 743 -10.83 -18.68 -15.86
CA ALA A 743 -12.18 -18.09 -15.92
C ALA A 743 -12.30 -16.91 -16.88
N VAL A 744 -11.19 -16.25 -17.21
CA VAL A 744 -11.13 -15.11 -18.16
C VAL A 744 -11.23 -15.58 -19.63
N LYS A 745 -10.91 -16.85 -19.92
CA LYS A 745 -11.06 -17.52 -21.23
C LYS A 745 -10.53 -16.70 -22.42
N ASP A 746 -9.41 -16.00 -22.25
CA ASP A 746 -8.84 -15.15 -23.30
C ASP A 746 -8.29 -16.00 -24.46
N ASP A 747 -8.72 -15.70 -25.68
CA ASP A 747 -8.48 -16.49 -26.89
C ASP A 747 -7.13 -16.18 -27.55
N VAL A 748 -6.41 -17.23 -27.94
CA VAL A 748 -5.06 -17.15 -28.52
C VAL A 748 -5.04 -16.39 -29.84
N ALA A 749 -6.03 -16.51 -30.73
CA ALA A 749 -6.07 -15.78 -31.99
C ALA A 749 -6.47 -14.31 -31.76
N ARG A 750 -7.39 -14.03 -30.82
CA ARG A 750 -7.78 -12.68 -30.38
C ARG A 750 -6.59 -11.89 -29.81
N VAL A 751 -5.72 -12.58 -29.07
CA VAL A 751 -4.47 -12.03 -28.53
C VAL A 751 -3.32 -12.09 -29.56
N GLY A 752 -3.37 -12.98 -30.56
CA GLY A 752 -2.40 -13.15 -31.64
C GLY A 752 -2.52 -12.13 -32.80
N ARG A 753 -3.73 -11.70 -33.16
CA ARG A 753 -4.03 -10.81 -34.30
C ARG A 753 -3.21 -9.51 -34.40
N GLN A 754 -2.97 -9.01 -35.61
CA GLN A 754 -2.10 -7.87 -35.94
C GLN A 754 -0.61 -8.12 -35.60
N PRO A 755 0.04 -9.15 -36.18
CA PRO A 755 1.42 -9.47 -35.86
C PRO A 755 2.41 -8.37 -36.26
N LEU A 756 2.26 -7.75 -37.43
CA LEU A 756 3.17 -6.69 -37.91
C LEU A 756 3.20 -5.48 -36.98
N ARG A 757 2.05 -5.07 -36.43
CA ARG A 757 2.03 -3.99 -35.43
C ARG A 757 2.82 -4.34 -34.17
N LYS A 758 2.70 -5.57 -33.67
CA LYS A 758 3.38 -6.04 -32.44
C LYS A 758 4.87 -6.33 -32.64
N LEU A 759 5.24 -6.68 -33.87
CA LEU A 759 6.59 -6.71 -34.41
C LEU A 759 7.04 -5.31 -34.89
N GLY A 760 6.33 -4.24 -34.54
CA GLY A 760 6.81 -2.89 -34.72
C GLY A 760 8.07 -2.65 -33.88
N LYS A 761 9.03 -1.89 -34.43
CA LYS A 761 10.37 -1.65 -33.85
C LYS A 761 10.38 -1.01 -32.46
N GLN A 762 9.22 -0.50 -32.00
CA GLN A 762 8.98 0.11 -30.69
C GLN A 762 7.74 -0.48 -29.99
N ASP A 763 7.12 -1.54 -30.54
CA ASP A 763 6.02 -2.30 -29.89
C ASP A 763 6.63 -3.53 -29.18
N ARG A 764 5.77 -4.30 -28.50
CA ARG A 764 6.02 -5.25 -27.41
C ARG A 764 7.04 -6.39 -27.62
N LEU A 765 7.53 -6.65 -28.84
CA LEU A 765 8.50 -7.73 -29.10
C LEU A 765 9.87 -7.18 -29.52
N ILE A 766 9.90 -6.34 -30.56
CA ILE A 766 11.17 -5.80 -31.06
C ILE A 766 11.66 -4.62 -30.21
N GLY A 767 10.75 -3.83 -29.63
CA GLY A 767 11.10 -2.77 -28.66
C GLY A 767 11.95 -3.26 -27.49
N PRO A 768 11.50 -4.24 -26.68
CA PRO A 768 12.30 -4.75 -25.57
C PRO A 768 13.56 -5.48 -26.07
N ALA A 769 13.49 -6.23 -27.17
CA ALA A 769 14.68 -6.91 -27.72
C ALA A 769 15.78 -5.92 -28.13
N ARG A 770 15.42 -4.77 -28.72
CA ARG A 770 16.37 -3.69 -29.01
C ARG A 770 16.90 -3.04 -27.75
N LEU A 771 16.05 -2.78 -26.75
CA LEU A 771 16.50 -2.21 -25.47
C LEU A 771 17.47 -3.15 -24.73
N CYS A 772 17.26 -4.47 -24.78
CA CYS A 772 18.22 -5.44 -24.26
C CYS A 772 19.58 -5.34 -24.97
N LEU A 773 19.59 -5.24 -26.30
CA LEU A 773 20.82 -5.10 -27.09
C LEU A 773 21.51 -3.73 -26.89
N GLU A 774 20.76 -2.66 -26.63
CA GLU A 774 21.28 -1.35 -26.23
C GLU A 774 21.98 -1.37 -24.85
N LEU A 775 21.81 -2.46 -24.07
CA LEU A 775 22.30 -2.62 -22.70
C LEU A 775 23.16 -3.90 -22.51
N ASP A 776 23.68 -4.50 -23.59
CA ASP A 776 24.48 -5.75 -23.59
C ASP A 776 23.77 -6.95 -22.91
N ILE A 777 22.43 -6.99 -22.95
CA ILE A 777 21.61 -8.10 -22.43
C ILE A 777 21.26 -9.07 -23.58
N PRO A 778 21.60 -10.37 -23.49
CA PRO A 778 21.20 -11.37 -24.48
C PRO A 778 19.67 -11.54 -24.57
N ILE A 779 19.17 -11.91 -25.75
CA ILE A 779 17.72 -11.98 -26.06
C ILE A 779 17.17 -13.35 -26.48
N PRO A 780 17.63 -14.52 -25.96
CA PRO A 780 17.22 -15.83 -26.48
C PRO A 780 15.71 -16.10 -26.39
N ASN A 781 15.02 -15.64 -25.34
CA ASN A 781 13.59 -15.86 -25.16
C ASN A 781 12.75 -14.85 -25.96
N LEU A 782 13.14 -13.58 -25.99
CA LEU A 782 12.53 -12.56 -26.86
C LEU A 782 12.69 -12.93 -28.34
N ALA A 783 13.86 -13.45 -28.74
CA ALA A 783 14.09 -13.97 -30.09
C ALA A 783 13.18 -15.17 -30.42
N ARG A 784 12.95 -16.07 -29.46
CA ARG A 784 11.99 -17.18 -29.61
C ARG A 784 10.53 -16.69 -29.69
N GLY A 785 10.19 -15.61 -28.99
CA GLY A 785 8.91 -14.92 -29.11
C GLY A 785 8.70 -14.23 -30.47
N ILE A 786 9.73 -13.57 -30.99
CA ILE A 786 9.74 -12.98 -32.35
C ILE A 786 9.61 -14.09 -33.41
N ALA A 787 10.35 -15.19 -33.26
CA ALA A 787 10.27 -16.35 -34.14
C ALA A 787 8.86 -17.00 -34.14
N ALA A 788 8.24 -17.16 -32.97
CA ALA A 788 6.87 -17.65 -32.86
C ALA A 788 5.86 -16.69 -33.52
N ALA A 789 6.05 -15.39 -33.38
CA ALA A 789 5.23 -14.37 -34.03
C ALA A 789 5.32 -14.43 -35.56
N LEU A 790 6.53 -14.66 -36.12
CA LEU A 790 6.73 -14.82 -37.57
C LEU A 790 6.06 -16.10 -38.11
N LEU A 791 5.93 -17.15 -37.29
CA LEU A 791 5.22 -18.40 -37.62
C LEU A 791 3.69 -18.31 -37.39
N TYR A 792 3.14 -17.16 -36.98
CA TYR A 792 1.70 -17.01 -36.76
C TYR A 792 0.93 -16.86 -38.08
N VAL A 793 0.11 -17.87 -38.38
CA VAL A 793 -0.71 -17.97 -39.60
C VAL A 793 -2.18 -17.71 -39.26
N ASN A 794 -2.77 -16.69 -39.86
CA ASN A 794 -4.21 -16.47 -39.89
C ASN A 794 -4.57 -15.86 -41.25
N ASP A 795 -5.62 -16.36 -41.89
CA ASP A 795 -6.05 -15.92 -43.22
C ASP A 795 -7.12 -14.81 -43.18
N GLU A 796 -7.71 -14.57 -42.01
CA GLU A 796 -8.64 -13.47 -41.73
C GLU A 796 -7.92 -12.21 -41.19
N ASP A 797 -6.61 -12.32 -40.90
CA ASP A 797 -5.75 -11.23 -40.43
C ASP A 797 -4.84 -10.73 -41.56
N GLU A 798 -5.20 -9.58 -42.15
CA GLU A 798 -4.44 -8.92 -43.22
C GLU A 798 -2.94 -8.79 -42.91
N GLN A 799 -2.56 -8.57 -41.64
CA GLN A 799 -1.16 -8.44 -41.24
C GLN A 799 -0.44 -9.79 -41.15
N SER A 800 -1.12 -10.90 -40.86
CA SER A 800 -0.50 -12.23 -40.98
C SER A 800 -0.27 -12.58 -42.45
N VAL A 801 -1.24 -12.29 -43.33
CA VAL A 801 -1.12 -12.51 -44.78
C VAL A 801 0.03 -11.67 -45.38
N GLU A 802 0.11 -10.39 -45.02
CA GLU A 802 1.21 -9.50 -45.44
C GLU A 802 2.58 -9.98 -44.93
N MET A 803 2.65 -10.42 -43.68
CA MET A 803 3.89 -10.92 -43.06
C MET A 803 4.43 -12.17 -43.78
N ARG A 804 3.58 -13.16 -44.05
CA ARG A 804 3.97 -14.39 -44.77
C ARG A 804 4.48 -14.06 -46.18
N LYS A 805 3.72 -13.25 -46.92
CA LYS A 805 4.14 -12.80 -48.26
C LYS A 805 5.47 -12.02 -48.20
N GLY A 806 5.69 -11.19 -47.18
CA GLY A 806 6.95 -10.49 -46.99
C GLY A 806 8.16 -11.41 -46.80
N MET A 807 7.97 -12.55 -46.12
CA MET A 807 9.00 -13.59 -46.00
C MET A 807 9.19 -14.39 -47.30
N GLU A 808 8.13 -14.66 -48.06
CA GLU A 808 8.18 -15.32 -49.37
C GLU A 808 8.91 -14.44 -50.42
N ASP A 809 8.55 -13.16 -50.53
CA ASP A 809 9.09 -12.23 -51.53
C ASP A 809 10.59 -11.90 -51.30
N LYS A 810 11.08 -11.97 -50.05
CA LYS A 810 12.42 -11.50 -49.65
C LYS A 810 13.36 -12.57 -49.09
N GLY A 811 12.81 -13.69 -48.62
CA GLY A 811 13.51 -14.67 -47.81
C GLY A 811 13.63 -14.27 -46.33
N LEU A 812 13.54 -15.26 -45.44
CA LEU A 812 13.42 -15.09 -43.99
C LEU A 812 14.50 -14.16 -43.37
N GLU A 813 15.78 -14.34 -43.69
CA GLU A 813 16.87 -13.53 -43.12
C GLU A 813 16.76 -12.05 -43.49
N MET A 814 16.50 -11.74 -44.76
CA MET A 814 16.32 -10.36 -45.21
C MET A 814 15.07 -9.73 -44.59
N TYR A 815 13.99 -10.50 -44.44
CA TYR A 815 12.76 -10.03 -43.79
C TYR A 815 12.96 -9.75 -42.29
N VAL A 816 13.64 -10.64 -41.55
CA VAL A 816 14.00 -10.44 -40.14
C VAL A 816 14.87 -9.19 -39.97
N VAL A 817 15.87 -8.99 -40.83
CA VAL A 817 16.73 -7.78 -40.80
C VAL A 817 15.91 -6.51 -41.03
N GLU A 818 15.05 -6.47 -42.05
CA GLU A 818 14.23 -5.29 -42.37
C GLU A 818 13.27 -4.93 -41.23
N LEU A 819 12.68 -5.95 -40.59
CA LEU A 819 11.71 -5.81 -39.50
C LEU A 819 12.35 -5.39 -38.17
N THR A 820 13.58 -5.84 -37.89
CA THR A 820 14.28 -5.64 -36.59
C THR A 820 15.29 -4.48 -36.58
N ASP A 821 15.93 -4.19 -37.72
CA ASP A 821 17.26 -3.56 -37.85
C ASP A 821 18.42 -4.30 -37.13
N PHE A 822 18.29 -5.60 -36.85
CA PHE A 822 19.41 -6.39 -36.35
C PHE A 822 20.48 -6.56 -37.44
N GLU A 823 21.75 -6.59 -37.03
CA GLU A 823 22.88 -6.76 -37.95
C GLU A 823 22.77 -8.09 -38.73
N PRO A 824 22.89 -8.09 -40.07
CA PRO A 824 22.90 -9.32 -40.89
C PRO A 824 24.01 -10.28 -40.45
N GLY A 825 23.67 -11.55 -40.18
CA GLY A 825 24.60 -12.52 -39.59
C GLY A 825 25.01 -12.24 -38.12
N GLY A 826 24.59 -11.13 -37.53
CA GLY A 826 24.80 -10.78 -36.12
C GLY A 826 24.12 -11.78 -35.16
N GLU A 827 24.52 -11.76 -33.89
CA GLU A 827 24.03 -12.73 -32.90
C GLU A 827 22.51 -12.66 -32.68
N ALA A 828 21.97 -11.46 -32.53
CA ALA A 828 20.52 -11.23 -32.42
C ALA A 828 19.73 -11.77 -33.62
N CYS A 829 20.23 -11.57 -34.84
CA CYS A 829 19.60 -12.09 -36.06
C CYS A 829 19.66 -13.62 -36.10
N ARG A 830 20.82 -14.21 -35.80
CA ARG A 830 20.99 -15.68 -35.74
C ARG A 830 20.08 -16.33 -34.68
N LEU A 831 19.93 -15.72 -33.49
CA LEU A 831 19.01 -16.22 -32.45
C LEU A 831 17.57 -16.31 -32.96
N VAL A 832 17.06 -15.28 -33.67
CA VAL A 832 15.71 -15.31 -34.26
C VAL A 832 15.61 -16.39 -35.35
N LEU A 833 16.60 -16.48 -36.25
CA LEU A 833 16.57 -17.43 -37.37
C LEU A 833 16.68 -18.89 -36.94
N ASP A 834 17.47 -19.19 -35.91
CA ASP A 834 17.62 -20.55 -35.40
C ASP A 834 16.44 -20.94 -34.49
N ALA A 835 15.87 -20.00 -33.74
CA ALA A 835 14.61 -20.21 -33.04
C ALA A 835 13.43 -20.44 -34.02
N TYR A 836 13.37 -19.72 -35.15
CA TYR A 836 12.36 -19.92 -36.20
C TYR A 836 12.44 -21.35 -36.75
N LYS A 837 13.60 -21.79 -37.23
CA LYS A 837 13.79 -23.15 -37.77
C LYS A 837 13.47 -24.23 -36.72
N GLY A 838 13.81 -23.98 -35.46
CA GLY A 838 13.53 -24.90 -34.35
C GLY A 838 12.05 -25.04 -34.02
N LEU A 839 11.29 -23.93 -34.05
CA LEU A 839 9.84 -23.94 -33.86
C LEU A 839 9.10 -24.49 -35.08
N GLU A 840 9.53 -24.11 -36.29
CA GLU A 840 9.01 -24.62 -37.57
C GLU A 840 9.13 -26.15 -37.62
N ALA A 841 10.32 -26.71 -37.43
CA ALA A 841 10.55 -28.16 -37.45
C ALA A 841 9.85 -28.94 -36.32
N ALA A 842 9.47 -28.28 -35.22
CA ALA A 842 8.78 -28.91 -34.09
C ALA A 842 7.25 -28.91 -34.25
N TYR A 843 6.67 -27.83 -34.80
CA TYR A 843 5.22 -27.58 -34.76
C TYR A 843 4.59 -27.44 -36.16
N VAL A 844 5.31 -26.89 -37.14
CA VAL A 844 4.81 -26.69 -38.51
C VAL A 844 5.16 -27.92 -39.35
N LYS A 845 4.25 -28.90 -39.35
CA LYS A 845 4.35 -30.06 -40.26
C LYS A 845 4.10 -29.63 -41.71
N ALA A 846 4.98 -30.09 -42.59
CA ALA A 846 4.87 -29.99 -44.05
C ALA A 846 3.82 -30.95 -44.63
#